data_AF-A0A6A3RC92-F1
#
_entry.id   AF-A0A6A3RC92-F1
#
_cell.length_a   1.000
_cell.length_b   1.000
_cell.length_c   1.000
_cell.angle_alpha   90.00
_cell.angle_beta   90.00
_cell.angle_gamma   90.00
#
_symmetry.space_group_name_H-M   'P 1'
#
loop_
_entity.id
_entity.type
_entity.pdbx_description
1 polymer ?
#
loop_
_entity_poly.entity_id
_entity_poly.type
_entity_poly.pdbx_seq_one_letter_code
_entity_poly.pdbx_strand_id
1 'polypeptide(L)'
;MTATPKRRVVSRPAQRIVLVPMPQRGLTFESSASSALAVEDEVIQWLSSQADDSTGCVPLYEDPDFAAEVSSLYFDPSKLPDYVPQQSGESGVHWYRPTEFSEDPDYFKSSSGCGVLREGLLNDAWLLGVFAAVALHPDNLVENLFVSESLHAFKQFGVFTCRFYKDDHWVSVTTDTRVPYSTELQPEDKACGAGVTFSPPGFALYGSSANKNEVFIPFLEKAYAKLHGSYQALDEKYGGGVGGSAGTSSGRILEAFLDCTGGSAHRVDLQLERVKQLQFDQATAGDPAAAASSPSMLLWKQLLRYKRRKCILTTQLRQLSFNAHDVTAMGVVKNRQYIIQHVTELGLPSAGGSGTGGSSNEQGAEEMLRFVKLKTAWGRGMWKGEWSNDDSKWEEHAQIEQAMRSDPRCEFSRSGHDGCFWMLWEDLLDTFTELFVVHVFPPDARQYSVRGDWVGTSAAGAFVKAPSPAPPPTAGGDDHHHNALHSPGHLSRSKEMPIEKTRWGWLHDADPNWHRNPQFKLSVPLESMSSGNGETSVDKSVTGVLLSLTQRDFRLYGGDNYAINFVLLREKLTLATASSNDPPPAIWEFKRSLVVAEAHSYENSASAIDWSGVVAPATPGTPATPSLSHPATPMTGVANTGGLTASSGGSGGQAKTLPERELVKEDVTLSPGAAYYLVPYTTNPKVEMEFFLRVVAPQPVRVERVPPIMSVIRTGRWRADDGAAANADAPAGGSSSTGEMANAGGPLLMLPLPHAHVAGEENPAWCQNPQFWVRFAERSPRELRRLRKLLSTKAHVAIKVVLRKTSHRASLGNKSRQQREAAKDRANLVGITAVRAAPSVATPSIVVGGSGSSAATQLRAHAKGQKTNFLGEIVDSPFAKATAISEGLIRGTRSRNNQQAERTDVDDLDDDVEAPVQAEAGDVVGNFPTPKLVVKPTEWCRLSSYTSPASACLYLRKVPKEWLLASDSPSAVNSSGGGGLLLVPTLGEPGAEGSFELQVDCDFPLLIDELPKGAGAVQSMPGEWTATKSGGCHLHPDWRQNPKFYLQMQGVRPTKVRITLTRSEREWKSRCQRDSVGTMIGFYLFRSGSGKLNRPGDSTADGDSAATTHPIVVNGRLWSETDFVPLHTVCSPPELVLSSAAKGGYVIVPATYEPGRLGKFVLSVQCDTEFTLSGDSEA
;
A
#
# COMPACT_ATOMS: atom_id res chain seq x y z
N MET A 1 -6.83 -42.32 12.87
CA MET A 1 -5.53 -41.95 13.47
C MET A 1 -4.55 -41.68 12.34
N THR A 2 -4.26 -40.41 12.08
CA THR A 2 -2.94 -39.84 11.72
C THR A 2 -3.20 -38.36 11.43
N ALA A 3 -2.82 -37.52 12.39
CA ALA A 3 -3.10 -36.10 12.42
C ALA A 3 -2.12 -35.33 11.53
N THR A 4 -2.65 -34.41 10.71
CA THR A 4 -1.90 -33.34 10.06
C THR A 4 -1.61 -32.22 11.07
N PRO A 5 -0.37 -31.72 11.21
CA PRO A 5 -0.09 -30.66 12.16
C PRO A 5 -0.54 -29.30 11.61
N LYS A 6 -1.47 -28.65 12.32
CA LYS A 6 -1.78 -27.23 12.15
C LYS A 6 -0.56 -26.40 12.55
N ARG A 7 0.13 -25.78 11.59
CA ARG A 7 1.19 -24.80 11.85
C ARG A 7 0.57 -23.56 12.50
N ARG A 8 0.85 -23.37 13.79
CA ARG A 8 0.45 -22.22 14.60
C ARG A 8 1.34 -21.04 14.20
N VAL A 9 0.77 -20.03 13.54
CA VAL A 9 1.47 -18.76 13.26
C VAL A 9 1.68 -18.06 14.60
N VAL A 10 2.91 -18.08 15.11
CA VAL A 10 3.32 -17.31 16.28
C VAL A 10 3.66 -15.90 15.81
N SER A 11 2.75 -14.95 16.02
CA SER A 11 3.05 -13.52 15.90
C SER A 11 4.13 -13.17 16.93
N ARG A 12 5.36 -12.91 16.47
CA ARG A 12 6.40 -12.35 17.35
C ARG A 12 6.01 -10.92 17.75
N PRO A 13 6.16 -10.52 19.03
CA PRO A 13 5.89 -9.15 19.44
C PRO A 13 6.93 -8.21 18.81
N ALA A 14 6.48 -7.01 18.45
CA ALA A 14 7.28 -5.93 17.88
C ALA A 14 8.57 -5.71 18.69
N GLN A 15 9.72 -6.10 18.13
CA GLN A 15 11.01 -5.64 18.61
C GLN A 15 11.12 -4.15 18.31
N ARG A 16 11.50 -3.40 19.33
CA ARG A 16 11.78 -1.97 19.27
C ARG A 16 13.03 -1.79 18.42
N ILE A 17 12.88 -1.61 17.11
CA ILE A 17 13.99 -1.27 16.23
C ILE A 17 14.42 0.15 16.59
N VAL A 18 15.52 0.26 17.34
CA VAL A 18 16.22 1.52 17.52
C VAL A 18 17.06 1.73 16.27
N LEU A 19 16.57 2.56 15.34
CA LEU A 19 17.38 3.04 14.21
C LEU A 19 18.37 4.08 14.77
N VAL A 20 19.54 3.60 15.19
CA VAL A 20 20.68 4.46 15.52
C VAL A 20 21.47 4.70 14.24
N PRO A 21 21.88 5.94 13.90
CA PRO A 21 22.92 6.13 12.90
C PRO A 21 24.19 5.47 13.44
N MET A 22 24.69 4.40 12.80
CA MET A 22 25.91 3.70 13.21
C MET A 22 27.02 4.72 13.51
N PRO A 23 27.38 4.95 14.79
CA PRO A 23 28.58 5.68 15.13
C PRO A 23 29.71 4.66 15.12
N GLN A 24 30.78 4.95 14.37
CA GLN A 24 32.02 4.19 14.54
C GLN A 24 32.53 4.37 15.98
N ARG A 25 32.24 3.39 16.86
CA ARG A 25 33.08 2.95 17.98
C ARG A 25 32.46 1.74 18.69
N GLY A 26 33.00 0.56 18.35
CA GLY A 26 33.32 -0.51 19.29
C GLY A 26 32.18 -1.17 20.06
N LEU A 27 31.38 -2.00 19.40
CA LEU A 27 30.92 -3.30 19.91
C LEU A 27 30.86 -4.25 18.70
N THR A 28 31.74 -5.24 18.72
CA THR A 28 31.92 -6.29 17.72
C THR A 28 30.62 -7.08 17.51
N PHE A 29 29.97 -6.87 16.37
CA PHE A 29 29.20 -7.91 15.69
C PHE A 29 30.01 -8.27 14.45
N GLU A 30 30.51 -9.49 14.45
CA GLU A 30 31.54 -10.01 13.55
C GLU A 30 31.16 -9.84 12.07
N SER A 31 31.73 -8.81 11.46
CA SER A 31 32.05 -8.75 10.03
C SER A 31 33.40 -9.45 9.76
N SER A 32 33.74 -10.48 10.54
CA SER A 32 35.03 -11.15 10.39
C SER A 32 35.00 -12.02 9.15
N ALA A 33 35.99 -11.84 8.28
CA ALA A 33 36.35 -12.81 7.23
C ALA A 33 36.41 -14.26 7.79
N SER A 34 36.68 -14.41 9.09
CA SER A 34 36.62 -15.68 9.84
C SER A 34 35.27 -16.41 9.78
N SER A 35 34.12 -15.73 9.69
CA SER A 35 32.83 -16.43 9.52
C SER A 35 32.59 -16.89 8.08
N ALA A 36 33.17 -16.17 7.11
CA ALA A 36 33.03 -16.44 5.68
C ALA A 36 33.96 -17.58 5.21
N LEU A 37 35.11 -17.75 5.88
CA LEU A 37 36.05 -18.86 5.69
C LEU A 37 35.76 -20.06 6.57
N ALA A 38 34.78 -20.00 7.48
CA ALA A 38 34.54 -21.09 8.44
C ALA A 38 34.42 -22.46 7.77
N VAL A 39 33.71 -22.55 6.63
CA VAL A 39 33.59 -23.81 5.86
C VAL A 39 34.92 -24.20 5.21
N GLU A 40 35.65 -23.25 4.64
CA GLU A 40 36.97 -23.50 4.04
C GLU A 40 37.99 -23.98 5.09
N ASP A 41 38.03 -23.32 6.25
CA ASP A 41 38.91 -23.66 7.36
C ASP A 41 38.56 -25.05 7.94
N GLU A 42 37.27 -25.38 8.07
CA GLU A 42 36.80 -26.71 8.47
C GLU A 42 37.23 -27.78 7.46
N VAL A 43 37.10 -27.49 6.16
CA VAL A 43 37.56 -28.38 5.07
C VAL A 43 39.07 -28.57 5.14
N ILE A 44 39.85 -27.49 5.27
CA ILE A 44 41.31 -27.54 5.35
C ILE A 44 41.75 -28.35 6.58
N GLN A 45 41.11 -28.15 7.74
CA GLN A 45 41.41 -28.90 8.95
C GLN A 45 41.07 -30.39 8.79
N TRP A 46 39.93 -30.70 8.19
CA TRP A 46 39.49 -32.07 7.93
C TRP A 46 40.43 -32.79 6.96
N LEU A 47 40.84 -32.14 5.87
CA LEU A 47 41.81 -32.69 4.91
C LEU A 47 43.18 -32.88 5.55
N SER A 48 43.67 -31.89 6.30
CA SER A 48 44.95 -31.97 7.01
C SER A 48 45.00 -33.15 7.98
N SER A 49 43.88 -33.53 8.59
CA SER A 49 43.79 -34.69 9.48
C SER A 49 43.87 -36.05 8.77
N GLN A 50 43.73 -36.06 7.43
CA GLN A 50 43.82 -37.24 6.57
C GLN A 50 45.14 -37.32 5.80
N ALA A 51 46.12 -36.48 6.14
CA ALA A 51 47.44 -36.56 5.54
C ALA A 51 48.02 -37.97 5.68
N ASP A 52 48.51 -38.52 4.58
CA ASP A 52 49.17 -39.83 4.60
C ASP A 52 50.55 -39.69 5.27
N ASP A 53 50.72 -40.34 6.42
CA ASP A 53 51.94 -40.34 7.22
C ASP A 53 53.19 -40.81 6.43
N SER A 54 53.00 -41.57 5.34
CA SER A 54 54.11 -42.12 4.54
C SER A 54 54.57 -41.23 3.39
N THR A 55 53.67 -40.42 2.81
CA THR A 55 53.96 -39.55 1.66
C THR A 55 53.91 -38.06 2.00
N GLY A 56 53.33 -37.69 3.15
CA GLY A 56 53.04 -36.30 3.53
C GLY A 56 52.01 -35.63 2.62
N CYS A 57 51.36 -36.39 1.74
CA CYS A 57 50.41 -35.86 0.76
C CYS A 57 49.01 -35.78 1.38
N VAL A 58 48.34 -34.65 1.18
CA VAL A 58 46.99 -34.39 1.66
C VAL A 58 46.00 -34.64 0.52
N PRO A 59 44.85 -35.33 0.75
CA PRO A 59 43.82 -35.41 -0.26
C PRO A 59 43.29 -34.01 -0.63
N LEU A 60 42.88 -33.83 -1.88
CA LEU A 60 42.31 -32.58 -2.35
C LEU A 60 40.79 -32.58 -2.18
N TYR A 61 40.20 -31.43 -1.83
CA TYR A 61 38.77 -31.26 -1.63
C TYR A 61 37.97 -31.67 -2.86
N GLU A 62 36.87 -32.37 -2.64
CA GLU A 62 35.83 -32.67 -3.62
C GLU A 62 34.53 -32.09 -3.08
N ASP A 63 33.85 -31.27 -3.89
CA ASP A 63 32.64 -30.58 -3.46
C ASP A 63 31.43 -31.53 -3.50
N PRO A 64 30.85 -31.94 -2.36
CA PRO A 64 29.73 -32.86 -2.34
C PRO A 64 28.43 -32.23 -2.87
N ASP A 65 28.29 -30.90 -2.79
CA ASP A 65 27.09 -30.18 -3.18
C ASP A 65 27.12 -29.75 -4.66
N PHE A 66 28.29 -29.79 -5.29
CA PHE A 66 28.50 -29.42 -6.69
C PHE A 66 29.58 -30.30 -7.33
N ALA A 67 29.33 -31.60 -7.31
CA ALA A 67 30.27 -32.63 -7.74
C ALA A 67 30.68 -32.47 -9.22
N ALA A 68 31.82 -33.06 -9.57
CA ALA A 68 32.35 -33.12 -10.94
C ALA A 68 31.56 -34.09 -11.84
N GLU A 69 30.24 -33.89 -11.92
CA GLU A 69 29.27 -34.76 -12.59
C GLU A 69 28.34 -33.96 -13.52
N VAL A 70 27.60 -34.67 -14.37
CA VAL A 70 26.67 -34.07 -15.35
C VAL A 70 25.53 -33.27 -14.71
N SER A 71 25.16 -33.55 -13.45
CA SER A 71 24.15 -32.78 -12.70
C SER A 71 24.58 -31.35 -12.39
N SER A 72 25.89 -31.09 -12.26
CA SER A 72 26.43 -29.75 -12.05
C SER A 72 26.49 -28.96 -13.36
N LEU A 73 26.49 -29.66 -14.51
CA LEU A 73 26.50 -29.05 -15.85
C LEU A 73 25.09 -28.69 -16.32
N TYR A 74 24.10 -29.57 -16.08
CA TYR A 74 22.78 -29.50 -16.72
C TYR A 74 21.63 -29.64 -15.72
N PHE A 75 20.50 -28.97 -16.02
CA PHE A 75 19.27 -29.09 -15.22
C PHE A 75 18.71 -30.51 -15.19
N ASP A 76 18.76 -31.19 -16.34
CA ASP A 76 18.28 -32.56 -16.52
C ASP A 76 19.30 -33.33 -17.37
N PRO A 77 20.09 -34.22 -16.76
CA PRO A 77 21.08 -35.03 -17.48
C PRO A 77 20.49 -35.91 -18.58
N SER A 78 19.19 -36.21 -18.55
CA SER A 78 18.50 -36.98 -19.59
C SER A 78 18.10 -36.15 -20.80
N LYS A 79 18.14 -34.82 -20.69
CA LYS A 79 17.72 -33.87 -21.73
C LYS A 79 18.79 -32.80 -21.91
N LEU A 80 19.84 -33.15 -22.65
CA LEU A 80 20.96 -32.27 -22.91
C LEU A 80 20.56 -31.05 -23.78
N PRO A 81 21.12 -29.85 -23.50
CA PRO A 81 20.92 -28.65 -24.32
C PRO A 81 21.49 -28.75 -25.73
N ASP A 82 20.96 -27.91 -26.64
CA ASP A 82 21.33 -27.93 -28.07
C ASP A 82 22.79 -27.48 -28.32
N TYR A 83 23.42 -26.76 -27.38
CA TYR A 83 24.82 -26.34 -27.48
C TYR A 83 25.80 -27.48 -27.20
N VAL A 84 25.34 -28.59 -26.64
CA VAL A 84 26.18 -29.76 -26.35
C VAL A 84 26.39 -30.55 -27.66
N PRO A 85 27.63 -30.79 -28.10
CA PRO A 85 27.90 -31.55 -29.32
C PRO A 85 27.33 -32.98 -29.25
N GLN A 86 26.54 -33.39 -30.25
CA GLN A 86 25.88 -34.72 -30.28
C GLN A 86 26.78 -35.90 -30.71
N GLN A 87 28.11 -35.75 -30.70
CA GLN A 87 28.99 -36.83 -31.16
C GLN A 87 29.34 -37.80 -30.01
N SER A 88 29.01 -39.09 -30.25
CA SER A 88 29.45 -40.31 -29.56
C SER A 88 29.13 -40.46 -28.06
N GLY A 89 27.89 -40.86 -27.74
CA GLY A 89 27.54 -41.89 -26.73
C GLY A 89 27.84 -41.68 -25.24
N GLU A 90 28.85 -40.91 -24.88
CA GLU A 90 29.27 -40.56 -23.52
C GLU A 90 29.54 -39.05 -23.50
N SER A 91 29.11 -38.34 -22.45
CA SER A 91 29.38 -36.90 -22.35
C SER A 91 30.90 -36.72 -22.19
N GLY A 92 31.60 -36.38 -23.28
CA GLY A 92 33.06 -36.20 -23.34
C GLY A 92 33.59 -34.97 -22.59
N VAL A 93 32.99 -34.64 -21.45
CA VAL A 93 33.40 -33.55 -20.56
C VAL A 93 34.26 -34.14 -19.45
N HIS A 94 35.50 -33.66 -19.37
CA HIS A 94 36.46 -34.08 -18.34
C HIS A 94 36.59 -32.99 -17.29
N TRP A 95 36.98 -33.34 -16.06
CA TRP A 95 37.15 -32.37 -14.98
C TRP A 95 38.59 -32.41 -14.49
N TYR A 96 39.29 -31.29 -14.64
CA TYR A 96 40.70 -31.17 -14.22
C TYR A 96 40.89 -29.95 -13.34
N ARG A 97 41.89 -30.01 -12.46
CA ARG A 97 42.34 -28.86 -11.67
C ARG A 97 43.32 -28.02 -12.50
N PRO A 98 43.41 -26.71 -12.28
CA PRO A 98 44.37 -25.87 -12.98
C PRO A 98 45.82 -26.36 -12.93
N THR A 99 46.25 -26.94 -11.81
CA THR A 99 47.60 -27.51 -11.65
C THR A 99 47.87 -28.69 -12.59
N GLU A 100 46.85 -29.27 -13.23
CA GLU A 100 47.00 -30.36 -14.19
C GLU A 100 47.07 -29.87 -15.64
N PHE A 101 46.62 -28.64 -15.95
CA PHE A 101 46.58 -28.13 -17.33
C PHE A 101 47.24 -26.74 -17.53
N SER A 102 47.77 -26.14 -16.47
CA SER A 102 48.49 -24.87 -16.46
C SER A 102 49.81 -25.00 -15.69
N GLU A 103 50.87 -24.38 -16.21
CA GLU A 103 52.23 -24.47 -15.65
C GLU A 103 52.36 -23.71 -14.33
N ASP A 104 51.79 -22.49 -14.28
CA ASP A 104 51.82 -21.64 -13.09
C ASP A 104 50.45 -20.99 -12.88
N PRO A 105 49.45 -21.76 -12.44
CA PRO A 105 48.10 -21.24 -12.27
C PRO A 105 48.03 -20.27 -11.10
N ASP A 106 47.31 -19.17 -11.32
CA ASP A 106 47.11 -18.07 -10.39
C ASP A 106 45.75 -17.42 -10.67
N TYR A 107 45.17 -16.74 -9.67
CA TYR A 107 43.89 -16.07 -9.88
C TYR A 107 44.03 -14.98 -10.94
N PHE A 108 45.06 -14.14 -10.83
CA PHE A 108 45.28 -12.98 -11.70
C PHE A 108 46.72 -12.97 -12.21
N LYS A 109 46.94 -13.02 -13.53
CA LYS A 109 48.28 -12.91 -14.15
C LYS A 109 48.46 -11.62 -14.94
N SER A 110 47.38 -10.99 -15.39
CA SER A 110 47.42 -9.70 -16.06
C SER A 110 47.85 -8.60 -15.07
N SER A 111 48.78 -7.73 -15.48
CA SER A 111 49.17 -6.53 -14.72
C SER A 111 48.03 -5.50 -14.62
N SER A 112 46.92 -5.72 -15.33
CA SER A 112 45.75 -4.85 -15.38
C SER A 112 44.46 -5.66 -15.30
N GLY A 113 44.15 -6.19 -14.10
CA GLY A 113 42.81 -6.60 -13.64
C GLY A 113 42.09 -7.76 -14.36
N CYS A 114 42.08 -7.79 -15.69
CA CYS A 114 41.47 -8.84 -16.51
C CYS A 114 42.27 -8.95 -17.82
N GLY A 115 42.71 -10.17 -18.16
CA GLY A 115 43.27 -10.47 -19.47
C GLY A 115 42.22 -10.45 -20.59
N VAL A 116 42.57 -11.07 -21.73
CA VAL A 116 41.61 -11.29 -22.82
C VAL A 116 40.71 -12.47 -22.48
N LEU A 117 39.40 -12.27 -22.48
CA LEU A 117 38.40 -13.30 -22.28
C LEU A 117 38.28 -14.24 -23.48
N ARG A 118 38.02 -15.50 -23.18
CA ARG A 118 37.61 -16.54 -24.11
C ARG A 118 36.23 -17.04 -23.72
N GLU A 119 35.32 -16.99 -24.68
CA GLU A 119 33.98 -17.55 -24.55
C GLU A 119 34.05 -19.08 -24.65
N GLY A 120 33.23 -19.76 -23.86
CA GLY A 120 33.09 -21.22 -23.90
C GLY A 120 31.83 -21.67 -24.65
N LEU A 121 31.29 -22.83 -24.25
CA LEU A 121 30.07 -23.39 -24.86
C LEU A 121 28.77 -22.70 -24.44
N LEU A 122 28.75 -21.98 -23.31
CA LEU A 122 27.56 -21.28 -22.84
C LEU A 122 27.42 -19.92 -23.54
N ASN A 123 26.19 -19.50 -23.79
CA ASN A 123 25.94 -18.12 -24.17
C ASN A 123 25.82 -17.25 -22.91
N ASP A 124 26.92 -17.06 -22.20
CA ASP A 124 26.99 -16.40 -20.89
C ASP A 124 27.86 -15.14 -20.91
N ALA A 125 28.20 -14.61 -22.09
CA ALA A 125 29.04 -13.42 -22.24
C ALA A 125 28.50 -12.17 -21.49
N TRP A 126 27.20 -12.14 -21.19
CA TRP A 126 26.57 -11.14 -20.33
C TRP A 126 27.15 -11.14 -18.89
N LEU A 127 27.56 -12.30 -18.39
CA LEU A 127 28.17 -12.51 -17.07
C LEU A 127 29.69 -12.33 -17.13
N LEU A 128 30.35 -12.89 -18.14
CA LEU A 128 31.81 -12.78 -18.29
C LEU A 128 32.26 -11.32 -18.41
N GLY A 129 31.50 -10.48 -19.12
CA GLY A 129 31.80 -9.05 -19.21
C GLY A 129 31.53 -8.29 -17.90
N VAL A 130 30.61 -8.75 -17.04
CA VAL A 130 30.45 -8.23 -15.67
C VAL A 130 31.70 -8.55 -14.85
N PHE A 131 32.20 -9.79 -14.89
CA PHE A 131 33.45 -10.16 -14.21
C PHE A 131 34.63 -9.32 -14.70
N ALA A 132 34.78 -9.14 -16.02
CA ALA A 132 35.81 -8.26 -16.56
C ALA A 132 35.66 -6.81 -16.09
N ALA A 133 34.44 -6.26 -16.06
CA ALA A 133 34.21 -4.89 -15.62
C ALA A 133 34.51 -4.68 -14.13
N VAL A 134 34.18 -5.65 -13.29
CA VAL A 134 34.53 -5.66 -11.86
C VAL A 134 36.04 -5.77 -11.67
N ALA A 135 36.70 -6.62 -12.45
CA ALA A 135 38.13 -6.86 -12.38
C ALA A 135 38.98 -5.70 -12.94
N LEU A 136 38.47 -4.97 -13.91
CA LEU A 136 39.11 -3.77 -14.49
C LEU A 136 38.81 -2.47 -13.72
N HIS A 137 38.06 -2.55 -12.62
CA HIS A 137 37.80 -1.38 -11.80
C HIS A 137 39.09 -0.91 -11.09
N PRO A 138 39.38 0.40 -11.00
CA PRO A 138 40.63 0.91 -10.40
C PRO A 138 40.85 0.56 -8.93
N ASP A 139 39.80 0.14 -8.22
CA ASP A 139 39.88 -0.30 -6.83
C ASP A 139 39.95 -1.84 -6.70
N ASN A 140 40.29 -2.56 -7.78
CA ASN A 140 40.45 -4.03 -7.84
C ASN A 140 39.29 -4.81 -7.21
N LEU A 141 38.05 -4.44 -7.56
CA LEU A 141 36.86 -4.95 -6.87
C LEU A 141 36.68 -6.47 -6.98
N VAL A 142 37.30 -7.12 -7.97
CA VAL A 142 37.25 -8.59 -8.12
C VAL A 142 37.92 -9.32 -6.96
N GLU A 143 38.92 -8.73 -6.32
CA GLU A 143 39.54 -9.33 -5.12
C GLU A 143 38.52 -9.45 -3.99
N ASN A 144 37.55 -8.54 -3.90
CA ASN A 144 36.47 -8.63 -2.93
C ASN A 144 35.54 -9.82 -3.19
N LEU A 145 35.55 -10.44 -4.37
CA LEU A 145 34.76 -11.64 -4.64
C LEU A 145 35.44 -12.92 -4.16
N PHE A 146 36.78 -12.94 -4.10
CA PHE A 146 37.53 -14.08 -3.57
C PHE A 146 37.74 -13.90 -2.07
N VAL A 147 37.18 -14.81 -1.28
CA VAL A 147 37.39 -14.82 0.18
C VAL A 147 38.68 -15.56 0.53
N SER A 148 39.06 -16.56 -0.27
CA SER A 148 40.34 -17.27 -0.12
C SER A 148 41.51 -16.34 -0.48
N GLU A 149 42.09 -15.70 0.52
CA GLU A 149 43.18 -14.73 0.34
C GLU A 149 44.50 -15.39 -0.09
N SER A 150 44.64 -16.71 0.09
CA SER A 150 45.87 -17.43 -0.22
C SER A 150 45.71 -18.43 -1.38
N LEU A 151 46.71 -18.47 -2.26
CA LEU A 151 46.86 -19.55 -3.24
C LEU A 151 47.17 -20.90 -2.58
N HIS A 152 47.45 -20.93 -1.26
CA HIS A 152 47.78 -22.13 -0.51
C HIS A 152 46.58 -23.07 -0.42
N ALA A 153 45.40 -22.56 -0.02
CA ALA A 153 44.15 -23.33 -0.01
C ALA A 153 43.84 -23.93 -1.39
N PHE A 154 43.95 -23.08 -2.42
CA PHE A 154 43.78 -23.47 -3.81
C PHE A 154 44.74 -24.58 -4.27
N LYS A 155 46.06 -24.40 -4.09
CA LYS A 155 47.09 -25.30 -4.64
C LYS A 155 47.30 -26.57 -3.80
N GLN A 156 47.20 -26.48 -2.47
CA GLN A 156 47.51 -27.61 -1.58
C GLN A 156 46.28 -28.43 -1.17
N PHE A 157 45.13 -27.77 -1.02
CA PHE A 157 43.90 -28.42 -0.55
C PHE A 157 42.83 -28.49 -1.64
N GLY A 158 43.02 -27.81 -2.78
CA GLY A 158 42.09 -27.89 -3.91
C GLY A 158 40.72 -27.28 -3.63
N VAL A 159 40.65 -26.30 -2.72
CA VAL A 159 39.45 -25.58 -2.31
C VAL A 159 39.61 -24.08 -2.52
N PHE A 160 38.52 -23.40 -2.87
CA PHE A 160 38.44 -21.94 -2.87
C PHE A 160 37.01 -21.49 -2.51
N THR A 161 36.90 -20.26 -2.04
CA THR A 161 35.64 -19.65 -1.62
C THR A 161 35.48 -18.29 -2.27
N CYS A 162 34.37 -18.11 -2.97
CA CYS A 162 33.92 -16.80 -3.46
C CYS A 162 32.77 -16.27 -2.59
N ARG A 163 32.43 -14.99 -2.70
CA ARG A 163 31.21 -14.43 -2.11
C ARG A 163 30.41 -13.60 -3.11
N PHE A 164 29.09 -13.65 -2.98
CA PHE A 164 28.16 -12.87 -3.80
C PHE A 164 27.11 -12.20 -2.93
N TYR A 165 26.66 -11.01 -3.33
CA TYR A 165 25.66 -10.24 -2.62
C TYR A 165 24.25 -10.73 -2.97
N LYS A 166 23.50 -11.23 -1.99
CA LYS A 166 22.12 -11.69 -2.15
C LYS A 166 21.26 -11.13 -1.04
N ASP A 167 20.07 -10.62 -1.38
CA ASP A 167 19.03 -10.29 -0.40
C ASP A 167 19.56 -9.49 0.82
N ASP A 168 20.35 -8.45 0.52
CA ASP A 168 21.00 -7.52 1.46
C ASP A 168 22.09 -8.12 2.39
N HIS A 169 22.71 -9.23 1.98
CA HIS A 169 23.86 -9.82 2.68
C HIS A 169 24.85 -10.49 1.71
N TRP A 170 26.11 -10.63 2.14
CA TRP A 170 27.11 -11.40 1.40
C TRP A 170 26.96 -12.89 1.73
N VAL A 171 26.93 -13.74 0.70
CA VAL A 171 26.83 -15.19 0.77
C VAL A 171 28.13 -15.80 0.27
N SER A 172 28.82 -16.58 1.11
CA SER A 172 30.01 -17.34 0.73
C SER A 172 29.62 -18.62 -0.02
N VAL A 173 30.38 -18.95 -1.05
CA VAL A 173 30.25 -20.15 -1.89
C VAL A 173 31.61 -20.83 -1.97
N THR A 174 31.78 -21.88 -1.18
CA THR A 174 32.99 -22.71 -1.16
C THR A 174 32.87 -23.85 -2.16
N THR A 175 33.89 -24.07 -2.99
CA THR A 175 33.94 -25.07 -4.07
C THR A 175 35.30 -25.72 -4.20
N ASP A 176 35.35 -26.91 -4.80
CA ASP A 176 36.63 -27.48 -5.24
C ASP A 176 37.17 -26.82 -6.52
N THR A 177 38.44 -27.06 -6.82
CA THR A 177 39.17 -26.42 -7.94
C THR A 177 39.06 -27.14 -9.29
N ARG A 178 38.18 -28.14 -9.43
CA ARG A 178 37.98 -28.84 -10.71
C ARG A 178 37.18 -27.97 -11.67
N VAL A 179 37.64 -27.89 -12.92
CA VAL A 179 37.00 -27.12 -13.99
C VAL A 179 36.64 -28.08 -15.14
N PRO A 180 35.43 -27.96 -15.72
CA PRO A 180 35.06 -28.69 -16.94
C PRO A 180 36.02 -28.38 -18.09
N TYR A 181 36.44 -29.40 -18.81
CA TYR A 181 37.51 -29.35 -19.79
C TYR A 181 37.15 -30.13 -21.05
N SER A 182 37.57 -29.63 -22.21
CA SER A 182 37.08 -30.08 -23.52
C SER A 182 37.74 -31.34 -24.06
N THR A 183 38.82 -31.83 -23.46
CA THR A 183 39.61 -32.95 -23.99
C THR A 183 40.19 -33.79 -22.86
N GLU A 184 40.25 -35.10 -23.01
CA GLU A 184 40.93 -35.97 -22.05
C GLU A 184 42.45 -35.72 -22.07
N LEU A 185 43.06 -35.50 -20.91
CA LEU A 185 44.50 -35.31 -20.78
C LEU A 185 45.17 -36.65 -20.53
N GLN A 186 46.16 -36.99 -21.36
CA GLN A 186 46.99 -38.17 -21.16
C GLN A 186 48.05 -37.92 -20.08
N PRO A 187 48.63 -38.98 -19.47
CA PRO A 187 49.65 -38.82 -18.42
C PRO A 187 50.85 -37.95 -18.84
N GLU A 188 51.27 -38.04 -20.10
CA GLU A 188 52.31 -37.21 -20.70
C GLU A 188 51.94 -35.71 -20.80
N ASP A 189 50.66 -35.39 -20.92
CA ASP A 189 50.16 -34.00 -20.97
C ASP A 189 50.24 -33.33 -19.61
N LYS A 190 50.25 -34.13 -18.52
CA LYS A 190 50.28 -33.67 -17.13
C LYS A 190 51.69 -33.53 -16.55
N ALA A 191 52.73 -33.98 -17.24
CA ALA A 191 54.09 -34.05 -16.72
C ALA A 191 55.02 -33.00 -17.37
N CYS A 192 55.64 -32.14 -16.55
CA CYS A 192 56.76 -31.29 -17.00
C CYS A 192 58.07 -32.09 -17.00
N GLY A 193 58.48 -32.60 -18.16
CA GLY A 193 59.85 -33.07 -18.38
C GLY A 193 60.81 -31.90 -18.57
N ALA A 194 62.04 -31.99 -18.06
CA ALA A 194 63.06 -30.96 -18.27
C ALA A 194 63.33 -30.75 -19.78
N GLY A 195 62.91 -29.60 -20.32
CA GLY A 195 63.14 -29.20 -21.71
C GLY A 195 61.94 -29.31 -22.66
N VAL A 196 60.75 -29.71 -22.18
CA VAL A 196 59.50 -29.73 -22.97
C VAL A 196 58.61 -28.57 -22.56
N THR A 197 58.12 -27.79 -23.54
CA THR A 197 57.16 -26.69 -23.29
C THR A 197 55.81 -27.27 -22.83
N PHE A 198 55.38 -26.92 -21.61
CA PHE A 198 54.12 -27.39 -21.04
C PHE A 198 52.92 -26.74 -21.76
N SER A 199 52.29 -27.49 -22.67
CA SER A 199 51.13 -27.01 -23.44
C SER A 199 50.12 -28.15 -23.68
N PRO A 200 49.35 -28.54 -22.65
CA PRO A 200 48.36 -29.60 -22.76
C PRO A 200 47.28 -29.27 -23.80
N PRO A 201 46.78 -30.29 -24.53
CA PRO A 201 45.73 -30.14 -25.53
C PRO A 201 44.39 -29.79 -24.87
N GLY A 202 43.51 -29.09 -25.60
CA GLY A 202 42.19 -28.68 -25.10
C GLY A 202 42.16 -27.31 -24.42
N PHE A 203 41.03 -27.03 -23.77
CA PHE A 203 40.74 -25.76 -23.08
C PHE A 203 39.62 -25.96 -22.05
N ALA A 204 39.50 -25.04 -21.08
CA ALA A 204 38.36 -25.01 -20.17
C ALA A 204 37.06 -24.88 -20.99
N LEU A 205 36.06 -25.70 -20.70
CA LEU A 205 34.86 -25.85 -21.51
C LEU A 205 34.01 -24.57 -21.59
N TYR A 206 34.05 -23.79 -20.51
CA TYR A 206 33.26 -22.58 -20.31
C TYR A 206 34.15 -21.32 -20.34
N GLY A 207 33.71 -20.22 -19.72
CA GLY A 207 34.44 -18.96 -19.71
C GLY A 207 35.87 -19.10 -19.18
N SER A 208 36.83 -18.48 -19.86
CA SER A 208 38.24 -18.54 -19.47
C SER A 208 39.05 -17.31 -19.90
N SER A 209 40.29 -17.21 -19.42
CA SER A 209 41.27 -16.25 -19.94
C SER A 209 42.04 -16.84 -21.13
N ALA A 210 42.48 -15.99 -22.05
CA ALA A 210 43.41 -16.36 -23.11
C ALA A 210 44.76 -16.80 -22.54
N ASN A 211 45.14 -16.27 -21.38
CA ASN A 211 46.27 -16.77 -20.60
C ASN A 211 45.80 -17.97 -19.77
N LYS A 212 46.26 -19.18 -20.12
CA LYS A 212 45.91 -20.43 -19.42
C LYS A 212 46.30 -20.43 -17.92
N ASN A 213 47.24 -19.57 -17.52
CA ASN A 213 47.69 -19.43 -16.15
C ASN A 213 46.81 -18.50 -15.29
N GLU A 214 45.81 -17.84 -15.87
CA GLU A 214 44.88 -16.94 -15.17
C GLU A 214 43.51 -17.60 -15.02
N VAL A 215 43.12 -17.94 -13.79
CA VAL A 215 41.97 -18.84 -13.53
C VAL A 215 40.79 -18.21 -12.79
N PHE A 216 40.79 -16.90 -12.54
CA PHE A 216 39.68 -16.25 -11.84
C PHE A 216 38.33 -16.38 -12.57
N ILE A 217 38.31 -16.36 -13.91
CA ILE A 217 37.06 -16.49 -14.67
C ILE A 217 36.42 -17.88 -14.50
N PRO A 218 37.10 -19.01 -14.77
CA PRO A 218 36.52 -20.34 -14.54
C PRO A 218 36.04 -20.55 -13.09
N PHE A 219 36.74 -19.97 -12.11
CA PHE A 219 36.39 -20.09 -10.70
C PHE A 219 35.18 -19.25 -10.30
N LEU A 220 35.10 -17.99 -10.73
CA LEU A 220 33.93 -17.16 -10.49
C LEU A 220 32.70 -17.72 -11.20
N GLU A 221 32.85 -18.19 -12.43
CA GLU A 221 31.77 -18.82 -13.19
C GLU A 221 31.28 -20.09 -12.49
N LYS A 222 32.20 -20.95 -12.01
CA LYS A 222 31.84 -22.15 -11.24
C LYS A 222 31.10 -21.82 -9.95
N ALA A 223 31.61 -20.89 -9.14
CA ALA A 223 30.99 -20.51 -7.89
C ALA A 223 29.60 -19.88 -8.12
N TYR A 224 29.47 -19.07 -9.18
CA TYR A 224 28.17 -18.51 -9.58
C TYR A 224 27.21 -19.59 -10.10
N ALA A 225 27.71 -20.57 -10.87
CA ALA A 225 26.93 -21.74 -11.31
C ALA A 225 26.43 -22.56 -10.11
N LYS A 226 27.29 -22.83 -9.11
CA LYS A 226 26.89 -23.49 -7.86
C LYS A 226 25.80 -22.70 -7.12
N LEU A 227 25.97 -21.38 -7.01
CA LEU A 227 24.98 -20.50 -6.37
C LEU A 227 23.60 -20.59 -7.06
N HIS A 228 23.58 -20.86 -8.37
CA HIS A 228 22.38 -20.99 -9.19
C HIS A 228 21.99 -22.44 -9.54
N GLY A 229 22.69 -23.43 -9.01
CA GLY A 229 22.41 -24.86 -9.09
C GLY A 229 23.07 -25.63 -10.25
N SER A 230 23.43 -25.01 -11.37
CA SER A 230 24.16 -25.66 -12.48
C SER A 230 24.77 -24.65 -13.44
N TYR A 231 25.72 -25.06 -14.29
CA TYR A 231 26.27 -24.23 -15.36
C TYR A 231 25.21 -23.81 -16.40
N GLN A 232 24.28 -24.72 -16.75
CA GLN A 232 23.16 -24.40 -17.65
C GLN A 232 22.29 -23.24 -17.15
N ALA A 233 22.26 -22.98 -15.84
CA ALA A 233 21.55 -21.83 -15.26
C ALA A 233 22.10 -20.47 -15.72
N LEU A 234 23.34 -20.43 -16.19
CA LEU A 234 24.02 -19.20 -16.60
C LEU A 234 23.78 -18.85 -18.08
N ASP A 235 23.40 -19.85 -18.89
CA ASP A 235 23.19 -19.69 -20.33
C ASP A 235 22.05 -18.70 -20.65
N GLU A 236 22.25 -17.76 -21.58
CA GLU A 236 21.24 -16.74 -21.96
C GLU A 236 19.89 -17.37 -22.35
N LYS A 237 19.87 -18.52 -23.04
CA LYS A 237 18.64 -19.16 -23.52
C LYS A 237 17.92 -19.96 -22.44
N TYR A 238 18.65 -20.62 -21.55
CA TYR A 238 18.08 -21.55 -20.56
C TYR A 238 18.00 -21.01 -19.13
N GLY A 239 18.83 -20.03 -18.76
CA GLY A 239 18.83 -19.38 -17.46
C GLY A 239 17.59 -18.49 -17.25
N GLY A 240 17.16 -18.29 -16.00
CA GLY A 240 16.02 -17.43 -15.67
C GLY A 240 14.64 -18.04 -15.97
N GLY A 241 13.61 -17.63 -15.22
CA GLY A 241 12.23 -18.08 -15.42
C GLY A 241 11.74 -17.79 -16.85
N VAL A 242 10.76 -18.59 -17.31
CA VAL A 242 10.22 -18.59 -18.69
C VAL A 242 9.58 -17.23 -19.10
N GLY A 243 9.52 -16.23 -18.21
CA GLY A 243 8.86 -14.95 -18.50
C GLY A 243 9.33 -13.69 -17.75
N GLY A 244 10.51 -13.65 -17.13
CA GLY A 244 10.96 -12.54 -16.26
C GLY A 244 12.01 -11.61 -16.88
N SER A 245 12.28 -10.43 -16.30
CA SER A 245 13.36 -9.53 -16.79
C SER A 245 14.75 -10.13 -16.62
N ALA A 246 14.90 -11.04 -15.65
CA ALA A 246 16.01 -11.99 -15.59
C ALA A 246 16.11 -12.90 -16.83
N GLY A 247 15.11 -12.95 -17.72
CA GLY A 247 15.14 -13.61 -19.03
C GLY A 247 15.64 -12.70 -20.17
N THR A 248 15.87 -11.40 -19.90
CA THR A 248 16.60 -10.52 -20.83
C THR A 248 18.06 -10.42 -20.40
N SER A 249 18.98 -10.39 -21.37
CA SER A 249 20.41 -10.19 -21.08
C SER A 249 20.67 -8.94 -20.23
N SER A 250 19.97 -7.82 -20.52
CA SER A 250 20.13 -6.57 -19.78
C SER A 250 19.72 -6.67 -18.31
N GLY A 251 18.60 -7.34 -18.01
CA GLY A 251 18.17 -7.58 -16.63
C GLY A 251 19.15 -8.47 -15.86
N ARG A 252 19.71 -9.50 -16.52
CA ARG A 252 20.74 -10.35 -15.90
C ARG A 252 22.04 -9.60 -15.62
N ILE A 253 22.45 -8.72 -16.52
CA ILE A 253 23.64 -7.86 -16.34
C ILE A 253 23.48 -7.02 -15.07
N LEU A 254 22.32 -6.36 -14.88
CA LEU A 254 22.03 -5.56 -13.69
C LEU A 254 22.07 -6.43 -12.41
N GLU A 255 21.46 -7.61 -12.45
CA GLU A 255 21.46 -8.54 -11.33
C GLU A 255 22.86 -9.06 -11.00
N ALA A 256 23.69 -9.39 -11.99
CA ALA A 256 25.07 -9.81 -11.76
C ALA A 256 25.94 -8.67 -11.23
N PHE A 257 25.76 -7.43 -11.70
CA PHE A 257 26.45 -6.29 -11.11
C PHE A 257 26.07 -6.09 -9.64
N LEU A 258 24.79 -6.20 -9.30
CA LEU A 258 24.33 -6.18 -7.91
C LEU A 258 24.97 -7.32 -7.11
N ASP A 259 24.88 -8.56 -7.61
CA ASP A 259 25.40 -9.76 -6.95
C ASP A 259 26.93 -9.70 -6.79
N CYS A 260 27.67 -9.08 -7.71
CA CYS A 260 29.14 -9.03 -7.68
C CYS A 260 29.71 -7.82 -6.91
N THR A 261 28.91 -6.78 -6.66
CA THR A 261 29.44 -5.55 -6.03
C THR A 261 28.79 -5.22 -4.70
N GLY A 262 27.59 -5.74 -4.44
CA GLY A 262 26.73 -5.26 -3.35
C GLY A 262 26.34 -3.79 -3.48
N GLY A 263 26.64 -3.15 -4.61
CA GLY A 263 26.30 -1.78 -4.96
C GLY A 263 24.85 -1.64 -5.42
N SER A 264 24.59 -0.63 -6.25
CA SER A 264 23.29 -0.47 -6.94
C SER A 264 23.51 -0.25 -8.42
N ALA A 265 22.78 -0.97 -9.27
CA ALA A 265 22.94 -0.93 -10.72
C ALA A 265 21.68 -0.40 -11.40
N HIS A 266 21.85 0.41 -12.44
CA HIS A 266 20.76 0.81 -13.32
C HIS A 266 21.23 0.98 -14.76
N ARG A 267 20.27 0.97 -15.68
CA ARG A 267 20.49 1.09 -17.12
C ARG A 267 19.93 2.41 -17.64
N VAL A 268 20.68 3.05 -18.53
CA VAL A 268 20.24 4.17 -19.36
C VAL A 268 20.03 3.66 -20.78
N ASP A 269 18.83 3.84 -21.31
CA ASP A 269 18.52 3.54 -22.71
C ASP A 269 19.03 4.67 -23.61
N LEU A 270 20.12 4.41 -24.33
CA LEU A 270 20.77 5.42 -25.18
C LEU A 270 19.94 5.75 -26.43
N GLN A 271 19.08 4.83 -26.88
CA GLN A 271 18.18 5.09 -28.00
C GLN A 271 17.07 6.05 -27.58
N LEU A 272 16.51 5.88 -26.38
CA LEU A 272 15.55 6.82 -25.82
C LEU A 272 16.17 8.20 -25.60
N GLU A 273 17.41 8.27 -25.10
CA GLU A 273 18.13 9.54 -24.95
C GLU A 273 18.38 10.24 -26.29
N ARG A 274 18.65 9.48 -27.36
CA ARG A 274 18.73 10.02 -28.72
C ARG A 274 17.40 10.61 -29.19
N VAL A 275 16.29 9.91 -28.96
CA VAL A 275 14.95 10.41 -29.29
C VAL A 275 14.65 11.71 -28.54
N LYS A 276 14.98 11.79 -27.25
CA LYS A 276 14.85 13.02 -26.45
C LYS A 276 15.70 14.15 -27.02
N GLN A 277 16.93 13.87 -27.43
CA GLN A 277 17.81 14.85 -28.04
C GLN A 277 17.23 15.39 -29.36
N LEU A 278 16.75 14.52 -30.26
CA LEU A 278 16.12 14.94 -31.51
C LEU A 278 14.88 15.81 -31.29
N GLN A 279 14.05 15.48 -30.29
CA GLN A 279 12.89 16.28 -29.90
C GLN A 279 13.31 17.65 -29.35
N PHE A 280 14.37 17.70 -28.54
CA PHE A 280 14.94 18.93 -28.03
C PHE A 280 15.45 19.83 -29.16
N ASP A 281 16.22 19.29 -30.09
CA ASP A 281 16.79 20.04 -31.22
C ASP A 281 15.69 20.63 -32.11
N GLN A 282 14.58 19.91 -32.30
CA GLN A 282 13.40 20.43 -33.01
C GLN A 282 12.72 21.58 -32.25
N ALA A 283 12.67 21.52 -30.91
CA ALA A 283 12.00 22.53 -30.09
C ALA A 283 12.84 23.80 -29.87
N THR A 284 14.17 23.70 -29.87
CA THR A 284 15.10 24.81 -29.57
C THR A 284 15.90 25.28 -30.79
N ALA A 285 15.47 24.91 -32.01
CA ALA A 285 16.15 25.27 -33.25
C ALA A 285 16.39 26.79 -33.33
N GLY A 286 17.67 27.19 -33.28
CA GLY A 286 18.10 28.59 -33.37
C GLY A 286 18.39 29.32 -32.05
N ASP A 287 18.30 28.66 -30.89
CA ASP A 287 18.74 29.21 -29.59
C ASP A 287 20.04 28.54 -29.07
N PRO A 288 21.22 29.19 -29.24
CA PRO A 288 22.49 28.66 -28.76
C PRO A 288 22.57 28.53 -27.23
N ALA A 289 21.80 29.32 -26.48
CA ALA A 289 21.85 29.30 -25.02
C ALA A 289 21.20 28.04 -24.43
N ALA A 290 20.30 27.39 -25.19
CA ALA A 290 19.61 26.18 -24.77
C ALA A 290 20.54 24.94 -24.74
N ALA A 291 21.63 24.94 -25.51
CA ALA A 291 22.53 23.79 -25.67
C ALA A 291 23.08 23.23 -24.34
N ALA A 292 23.32 24.08 -23.34
CA ALA A 292 23.83 23.65 -22.03
C ALA A 292 22.83 22.79 -21.22
N SER A 293 21.55 22.80 -21.63
CA SER A 293 20.43 22.07 -21.04
C SER A 293 19.91 20.91 -21.92
N SER A 294 20.59 20.60 -23.02
CA SER A 294 20.20 19.49 -23.89
C SER A 294 20.28 18.14 -23.17
N PRO A 295 19.42 17.16 -23.52
CA PRO A 295 19.48 15.81 -22.94
C PRO A 295 20.88 15.18 -23.00
N SER A 296 21.55 15.26 -24.15
CA SER A 296 22.91 14.75 -24.33
C SER A 296 23.92 15.42 -23.39
N MET A 297 23.85 16.75 -23.22
CA MET A 297 24.77 17.46 -22.33
C MET A 297 24.49 17.17 -20.85
N LEU A 298 23.23 16.97 -20.47
CA LEU A 298 22.87 16.57 -19.10
C LEU A 298 23.36 15.16 -18.78
N LEU A 299 23.22 14.22 -19.72
CA LEU A 299 23.74 12.86 -19.57
C LEU A 299 25.27 12.84 -19.54
N TRP A 300 25.94 13.66 -20.35
CA TRP A 300 27.38 13.82 -20.28
C TRP A 300 27.85 14.35 -18.91
N LYS A 301 27.17 15.37 -18.36
CA LYS A 301 27.42 15.87 -17.00
C LYS A 301 27.17 14.79 -15.93
N GLN A 302 26.21 13.88 -16.13
CA GLN A 302 26.01 12.70 -15.28
C GLN A 302 27.20 11.74 -15.39
N LEU A 303 27.65 11.42 -16.60
CA LEU A 303 28.78 10.53 -16.85
C LEU A 303 30.07 11.00 -16.17
N LEU A 304 30.37 12.31 -16.23
CA LEU A 304 31.48 12.93 -15.50
C LEU A 304 31.36 12.75 -13.98
N ARG A 305 30.14 12.81 -13.43
CA ARG A 305 29.89 12.58 -12.00
C ARG A 305 30.07 11.11 -11.62
N TYR A 306 29.59 10.17 -12.43
CA TYR A 306 29.81 8.74 -12.21
C TYR A 306 31.29 8.40 -12.23
N LYS A 307 32.04 8.94 -13.20
CA LYS A 307 33.49 8.73 -13.27
C LYS A 307 34.20 9.24 -12.02
N ARG A 308 33.84 10.44 -11.54
CA ARG A 308 34.40 11.01 -10.30
C ARG A 308 34.09 10.17 -9.06
N ARG A 309 32.93 9.53 -9.02
CA ARG A 309 32.51 8.62 -7.95
C ARG A 309 33.02 7.19 -8.11
N LYS A 310 33.89 6.93 -9.11
CA LYS A 310 34.39 5.60 -9.44
C LYS A 310 33.24 4.58 -9.59
N CYS A 311 32.18 4.95 -10.30
CA CYS A 311 31.17 3.98 -10.69
C CYS A 311 31.75 3.05 -11.77
N ILE A 312 31.29 1.80 -11.82
CA ILE A 312 31.54 0.93 -12.98
C ILE A 312 30.61 1.40 -14.10
N LEU A 313 31.20 1.64 -15.27
CA LEU A 313 30.49 2.13 -16.46
C LEU A 313 30.75 1.14 -17.60
N THR A 314 29.67 0.56 -18.12
CA THR A 314 29.76 -0.32 -19.30
C THR A 314 28.71 0.04 -20.33
N THR A 315 28.98 -0.20 -21.60
CA THR A 315 28.03 0.02 -22.68
C THR A 315 27.96 -1.21 -23.58
N GLN A 316 26.82 -1.44 -24.23
CA GLN A 316 26.68 -2.51 -25.22
C GLN A 316 25.75 -2.13 -26.37
N LEU A 317 26.03 -2.73 -27.53
CA LEU A 317 25.15 -2.72 -28.68
C LEU A 317 24.30 -3.99 -28.64
N ARG A 318 23.06 -3.86 -28.16
CA ARG A 318 22.11 -4.97 -28.07
C ARG A 318 21.46 -5.22 -29.42
N GLN A 319 21.47 -6.48 -29.87
CA GLN A 319 20.78 -6.90 -31.09
C GLN A 319 20.16 -8.31 -30.92
N LEU A 320 18.85 -8.42 -31.16
CA LEU A 320 18.06 -9.64 -30.92
C LEU A 320 17.97 -10.62 -32.12
N SER A 321 18.64 -10.35 -33.24
CA SER A 321 18.48 -11.08 -34.51
C SER A 321 19.64 -12.04 -34.85
N PHE A 322 19.47 -12.84 -35.92
CA PHE A 322 20.56 -13.59 -36.57
C PHE A 322 21.77 -12.66 -36.76
N ASN A 323 22.96 -13.05 -36.28
CA ASN A 323 24.21 -12.25 -36.20
C ASN A 323 24.43 -11.47 -34.89
N ALA A 324 23.85 -11.96 -33.78
CA ALA A 324 24.01 -11.41 -32.43
C ALA A 324 25.47 -11.34 -31.90
N HIS A 325 26.42 -12.04 -32.52
CA HIS A 325 27.83 -12.07 -32.09
C HIS A 325 28.78 -11.41 -33.10
N ASP A 326 28.24 -10.85 -34.18
CA ASP A 326 29.02 -10.27 -35.26
C ASP A 326 29.68 -8.95 -34.86
N VAL A 327 30.80 -8.67 -35.52
CA VAL A 327 31.45 -7.37 -35.50
C VAL A 327 30.78 -6.48 -36.54
N THR A 328 30.35 -5.28 -36.16
CA THR A 328 29.79 -4.29 -37.07
C THR A 328 30.86 -3.77 -38.04
N ALA A 329 30.44 -3.09 -39.11
CA ALA A 329 31.36 -2.41 -40.04
C ALA A 329 32.26 -1.40 -39.31
N MET A 330 31.72 -0.74 -38.27
CA MET A 330 32.43 0.20 -37.41
C MET A 330 33.32 -0.49 -36.36
N GLY A 331 33.38 -1.82 -36.37
CA GLY A 331 34.29 -2.61 -35.55
C GLY A 331 33.77 -2.98 -34.16
N VAL A 332 32.51 -2.69 -33.81
CA VAL A 332 31.93 -3.03 -32.49
C VAL A 332 31.32 -4.44 -32.51
N VAL A 333 31.57 -5.24 -31.46
CA VAL A 333 30.96 -6.57 -31.31
C VAL A 333 29.60 -6.43 -30.64
N LYS A 334 28.57 -7.03 -31.25
CA LYS A 334 27.20 -7.00 -30.71
C LYS A 334 27.07 -7.87 -29.46
N ASN A 335 26.15 -7.49 -28.57
CA ASN A 335 25.82 -8.20 -27.33
C ASN A 335 27.04 -8.53 -26.46
N ARG A 336 28.01 -7.62 -26.42
CA ARG A 336 29.19 -7.68 -25.58
C ARG A 336 29.36 -6.36 -24.85
N GLN A 337 29.75 -6.44 -23.58
CA GLN A 337 29.99 -5.27 -22.76
C GLN A 337 31.36 -4.68 -23.07
N TYR A 338 31.39 -3.35 -23.22
CA TYR A 338 32.57 -2.52 -23.33
C TYR A 338 32.69 -1.67 -22.07
N ILE A 339 33.89 -1.64 -21.48
CA ILE A 339 34.13 -0.92 -20.23
C ILE A 339 34.53 0.52 -20.57
N ILE A 340 33.81 1.52 -20.04
CA ILE A 340 34.20 2.92 -20.17
C ILE A 340 35.25 3.21 -19.10
N GLN A 341 36.50 3.34 -19.53
CA GLN A 341 37.63 3.57 -18.61
C GLN A 341 37.85 5.04 -18.30
N HIS A 342 37.62 5.93 -19.27
CA HIS A 342 37.90 7.36 -19.09
C HIS A 342 36.97 8.22 -19.95
N VAL A 343 36.70 9.45 -19.50
CA VAL A 343 35.93 10.46 -20.22
C VAL A 343 36.59 11.82 -20.04
N THR A 344 36.71 12.60 -21.10
CA THR A 344 37.37 13.91 -21.07
C THR A 344 36.79 14.88 -22.10
N GLU A 345 36.97 16.18 -21.88
CA GLU A 345 36.54 17.24 -22.79
C GLU A 345 37.76 18.08 -23.21
N LEU A 346 37.88 18.40 -24.51
CA LEU A 346 39.00 19.15 -25.07
C LEU A 346 38.50 20.17 -26.11
N GLY A 347 38.95 21.42 -26.01
CA GLY A 347 38.60 22.48 -26.97
C GLY A 347 39.44 22.42 -28.25
N LEU A 348 38.81 22.67 -29.40
CA LEU A 348 39.52 22.93 -30.65
C LEU A 348 40.04 24.37 -30.66
N PRO A 349 41.33 24.61 -30.98
CA PRO A 349 41.81 25.97 -31.17
C PRO A 349 41.13 26.58 -32.39
N SER A 350 40.47 27.74 -32.22
CA SER A 350 39.84 28.48 -33.31
C SER A 350 40.77 28.63 -34.51
N ALA A 351 40.37 28.10 -35.66
CA ALA A 351 41.08 28.27 -36.92
C ALA A 351 40.94 29.73 -37.40
N GLY A 352 41.78 30.64 -36.89
CA GLY A 352 41.75 32.05 -37.30
C GLY A 352 42.37 33.03 -36.31
N GLY A 353 43.68 32.94 -36.08
CA GLY A 353 44.45 33.88 -35.27
C GLY A 353 45.72 34.38 -35.95
N SER A 354 45.69 34.58 -37.28
CA SER A 354 46.70 35.38 -37.96
C SER A 354 46.44 36.86 -37.63
N GLY A 355 47.34 37.47 -36.87
CA GLY A 355 47.14 38.80 -36.30
C GLY A 355 46.90 39.90 -37.30
N THR A 356 45.87 40.71 -37.04
CA THR A 356 45.88 42.18 -37.17
C THR A 356 44.76 42.71 -36.27
N GLY A 357 45.06 43.69 -35.43
CA GLY A 357 44.14 44.22 -34.42
C GLY A 357 42.84 44.78 -35.01
N GLY A 358 41.73 44.30 -34.49
CA GLY A 358 40.38 44.82 -34.74
C GLY A 358 39.47 44.40 -33.60
N SER A 359 39.05 45.38 -32.80
CA SER A 359 38.14 45.20 -31.67
C SER A 359 36.72 44.92 -32.17
N SER A 360 36.32 43.65 -32.19
CA SER A 360 34.90 43.25 -32.21
C SER A 360 34.70 42.08 -31.25
N ASN A 361 33.86 42.33 -30.25
CA ASN A 361 33.62 41.48 -29.08
C ASN A 361 32.58 40.40 -29.41
N GLU A 362 32.87 39.54 -30.39
CA GLU A 362 32.10 38.34 -30.71
C GLU A 362 32.95 37.12 -30.36
N GLN A 363 32.85 36.65 -29.11
CA GLN A 363 33.38 35.36 -28.68
C GLN A 363 32.54 34.25 -29.32
N GLY A 364 32.97 33.79 -30.50
CA GLY A 364 32.52 32.51 -31.04
C GLY A 364 32.80 31.42 -30.01
N ALA A 365 31.79 30.61 -29.69
CA ALA A 365 31.94 29.50 -28.76
C ALA A 365 33.02 28.54 -29.29
N GLU A 366 34.08 28.31 -28.52
CA GLU A 366 35.08 27.29 -28.84
C GLU A 366 34.40 25.93 -28.97
N GLU A 367 34.60 25.26 -30.11
CA GLU A 367 34.05 23.93 -30.35
C GLU A 367 34.76 22.93 -29.43
N MET A 368 33.98 22.26 -28.56
CA MET A 368 34.50 21.35 -27.53
C MET A 368 34.20 19.91 -27.89
N LEU A 369 35.24 19.10 -28.04
CA LEU A 369 35.16 17.66 -28.30
C LEU A 369 35.06 16.88 -26.98
N ARG A 370 34.16 15.90 -26.94
CA ARG A 370 33.94 15.02 -25.80
C ARG A 370 34.39 13.62 -26.15
N PHE A 371 35.42 13.13 -25.46
CA PHE A 371 36.03 11.85 -25.74
C PHE A 371 35.70 10.81 -24.69
N VAL A 372 35.46 9.59 -25.14
CA VAL A 372 35.27 8.41 -24.29
C VAL A 372 36.33 7.37 -24.65
N LYS A 373 37.04 6.88 -23.63
CA LYS A 373 37.96 5.73 -23.73
C LYS A 373 37.20 4.47 -23.35
N LEU A 374 37.10 3.51 -24.27
CA LEU A 374 36.50 2.20 -24.03
C LEU A 374 37.57 1.11 -24.09
N LYS A 375 37.36 0.05 -23.32
CA LYS A 375 38.16 -1.18 -23.33
C LYS A 375 37.29 -2.38 -23.68
N THR A 376 37.74 -3.18 -24.64
CA THR A 376 37.21 -4.52 -24.92
C THR A 376 38.03 -5.57 -24.18
N ALA A 377 37.35 -6.52 -23.54
CA ALA A 377 37.98 -7.69 -22.94
C ALA A 377 37.99 -8.90 -23.89
N TRP A 378 37.40 -8.79 -25.09
CA TRP A 378 37.10 -9.95 -25.95
C TRP A 378 38.20 -10.29 -26.96
N GLY A 379 39.32 -9.56 -26.93
CA GLY A 379 40.41 -9.68 -27.91
C GLY A 379 40.05 -9.24 -29.33
N ARG A 380 38.81 -8.77 -29.52
CA ARG A 380 38.26 -8.25 -30.77
C ARG A 380 37.33 -7.08 -30.48
N GLY A 381 36.92 -6.39 -31.54
CA GLY A 381 35.86 -5.39 -31.45
C GLY A 381 36.34 -3.95 -31.22
N MET A 382 37.39 -3.53 -31.94
CA MET A 382 37.96 -2.18 -31.85
C MET A 382 37.23 -1.20 -32.76
N TRP A 383 37.02 0.04 -32.31
CA TRP A 383 36.40 1.10 -33.11
C TRP A 383 37.19 1.41 -34.39
N LYS A 384 36.48 1.60 -35.49
CA LYS A 384 37.03 1.92 -36.83
C LYS A 384 36.49 3.21 -37.43
N GLY A 385 35.71 3.99 -36.67
CA GLY A 385 35.21 5.27 -37.12
C GLY A 385 36.17 6.41 -36.82
N GLU A 386 35.61 7.61 -36.77
CA GLU A 386 36.38 8.81 -36.49
C GLU A 386 37.06 8.74 -35.12
N TRP A 387 38.30 9.23 -35.04
CA TRP A 387 39.17 9.16 -33.86
C TRP A 387 39.50 7.73 -33.39
N SER A 388 39.30 6.72 -34.25
CA SER A 388 39.86 5.38 -34.00
C SER A 388 41.39 5.42 -33.89
N ASN A 389 41.97 4.34 -33.37
CA ASN A 389 43.40 4.27 -33.06
C ASN A 389 44.32 4.58 -34.26
N ASP A 390 43.89 4.21 -35.47
CA ASP A 390 44.63 4.37 -36.73
C ASP A 390 44.13 5.56 -37.58
N ASP A 391 43.20 6.38 -37.07
CA ASP A 391 42.61 7.50 -37.82
C ASP A 391 43.59 8.68 -37.97
N SER A 392 43.58 9.34 -39.14
CA SER A 392 44.44 10.48 -39.47
C SER A 392 44.10 11.74 -38.68
N LYS A 393 42.90 11.80 -38.07
CA LYS A 393 42.47 12.94 -37.24
C LYS A 393 43.41 13.21 -36.06
N TRP A 394 44.08 12.19 -35.54
CA TRP A 394 45.08 12.37 -34.48
C TRP A 394 46.27 13.20 -34.95
N GLU A 395 46.73 13.00 -36.20
CA GLU A 395 47.79 13.80 -36.82
C GLU A 395 47.30 15.19 -37.23
N GLU A 396 46.09 15.28 -37.81
CA GLU A 396 45.47 16.54 -38.24
C GLU A 396 45.26 17.51 -37.06
N HIS A 397 44.96 16.96 -35.88
CA HIS A 397 44.73 17.70 -34.64
C HIS A 397 45.73 17.30 -33.56
N ALA A 398 47.03 17.29 -33.87
CA ALA A 398 48.11 16.85 -32.97
C ALA A 398 48.08 17.49 -31.57
N GLN A 399 47.54 18.71 -31.42
CA GLN A 399 47.34 19.36 -30.13
C GLN A 399 46.39 18.59 -29.19
N ILE A 400 45.35 17.94 -29.73
CA ILE A 400 44.40 17.12 -28.96
C ILE A 400 45.12 15.87 -28.44
N GLU A 401 45.86 15.20 -29.33
CA GLU A 401 46.67 14.03 -28.97
C GLU A 401 47.72 14.38 -27.90
N GLN A 402 48.40 15.53 -28.05
CA GLN A 402 49.37 16.01 -27.08
C GLN A 402 48.72 16.33 -25.73
N ALA A 403 47.54 16.95 -25.72
CA ALA A 403 46.77 17.22 -24.50
C ALA A 403 46.40 15.91 -23.79
N MET A 404 45.91 14.91 -24.51
CA MET A 404 45.60 13.59 -23.95
C MET A 404 46.83 12.86 -23.41
N ARG A 405 47.97 12.92 -24.11
CA ARG A 405 49.25 12.36 -23.62
C ARG A 405 49.76 13.05 -22.36
N SER A 406 49.50 14.34 -22.23
CA SER A 406 49.96 15.13 -21.09
C SER A 406 49.16 14.90 -19.81
N ASP A 407 47.93 14.39 -19.90
CA ASP A 407 47.12 14.00 -18.74
C ASP A 407 47.36 12.52 -18.40
N PRO A 408 48.05 12.21 -17.29
CA PRO A 408 48.34 10.82 -16.92
C PRO A 408 47.08 9.99 -16.70
N ARG A 409 45.94 10.63 -16.37
CA ARG A 409 44.66 9.93 -16.11
C ARG A 409 44.04 9.37 -17.38
N CYS A 410 44.44 9.85 -18.55
CA CYS A 410 43.98 9.35 -19.84
C CYS A 410 44.64 8.01 -20.19
N GLU A 411 45.87 7.78 -19.71
CA GLU A 411 46.71 6.64 -20.10
C GLU A 411 46.67 6.47 -21.64
N PHE A 412 46.94 7.56 -22.35
CA PHE A 412 46.70 7.63 -23.80
C PHE A 412 47.64 6.69 -24.57
N SER A 413 47.07 5.84 -25.41
CA SER A 413 47.78 4.94 -26.31
C SER A 413 46.95 4.71 -27.56
N ARG A 414 47.61 4.67 -28.72
CA ARG A 414 47.01 4.30 -30.02
C ARG A 414 47.31 2.86 -30.43
N SER A 415 48.10 2.11 -29.65
CA SER A 415 48.57 0.79 -30.08
C SER A 415 47.47 -0.25 -30.22
N GLY A 416 46.34 -0.10 -29.51
CA GLY A 416 45.25 -1.08 -29.45
C GLY A 416 45.60 -2.42 -28.78
N HIS A 417 46.87 -2.67 -28.42
CA HIS A 417 47.32 -3.93 -27.82
C HIS A 417 46.71 -4.20 -26.44
N ASP A 418 46.33 -3.15 -25.73
CA ASP A 418 45.64 -3.21 -24.43
C ASP A 418 44.11 -3.35 -24.57
N GLY A 419 43.60 -3.44 -25.80
CA GLY A 419 42.17 -3.49 -26.09
C GLY A 419 41.45 -2.16 -25.88
N CYS A 420 42.18 -1.04 -25.75
CA CYS A 420 41.60 0.28 -25.57
C CYS A 420 41.49 1.06 -26.88
N PHE A 421 40.40 1.81 -27.02
CA PHE A 421 40.21 2.77 -28.10
C PHE A 421 39.45 4.00 -27.63
N TRP A 422 39.55 5.06 -28.42
CA TRP A 422 38.84 6.31 -28.20
C TRP A 422 37.75 6.51 -29.25
N MET A 423 36.68 7.20 -28.87
CA MET A 423 35.63 7.69 -29.77
C MET A 423 35.01 8.95 -29.18
N LEU A 424 34.25 9.67 -30.01
CA LEU A 424 33.46 10.80 -29.53
C LEU A 424 32.24 10.33 -28.74
N TRP A 425 31.78 11.17 -27.81
CA TRP A 425 30.56 10.94 -27.04
C TRP A 425 29.34 10.80 -27.96
N GLU A 426 29.29 11.62 -28.99
CA GLU A 426 28.25 11.64 -30.01
C GLU A 426 28.23 10.30 -30.77
N ASP A 427 29.39 9.76 -31.15
CA ASP A 427 29.50 8.45 -31.79
C ASP A 427 29.10 7.29 -30.86
N LEU A 428 29.32 7.43 -29.55
CA LEU A 428 28.86 6.45 -28.57
C LEU A 428 27.33 6.41 -28.53
N LEU A 429 26.68 7.57 -28.50
CA LEU A 429 25.21 7.68 -28.59
C LEU A 429 24.69 7.12 -29.93
N ASP A 430 25.40 7.45 -31.02
CA ASP A 430 25.55 6.80 -32.33
C ASP A 430 25.38 5.27 -32.38
N THR A 431 26.27 4.61 -31.64
CA THR A 431 26.64 3.24 -31.93
C THR A 431 26.04 2.25 -30.94
N PHE A 432 25.91 2.64 -29.69
CA PHE A 432 25.47 1.76 -28.61
C PHE A 432 24.00 1.98 -28.26
N THR A 433 23.38 0.97 -27.64
CA THR A 433 21.96 1.01 -27.27
C THR A 433 21.74 1.17 -25.78
N GLU A 434 22.67 0.71 -24.95
CA GLU A 434 22.49 0.64 -23.50
C GLU A 434 23.79 1.04 -22.78
N LEU A 435 23.64 1.89 -21.76
CA LEU A 435 24.69 2.24 -20.81
C LEU A 435 24.30 1.71 -19.42
N PHE A 436 25.15 0.91 -18.81
CA PHE A 436 24.97 0.41 -17.44
C PHE A 436 25.86 1.21 -16.49
N VAL A 437 25.25 1.64 -15.38
CA VAL A 437 25.91 2.40 -14.32
C VAL A 437 25.77 1.66 -13.02
N VAL A 438 26.91 1.31 -12.41
CA VAL A 438 26.96 0.60 -11.13
C VAL A 438 27.60 1.51 -10.08
N HIS A 439 26.79 1.89 -9.09
CA HIS A 439 27.26 2.64 -7.94
C HIS A 439 27.90 1.66 -6.96
N VAL A 440 29.22 1.76 -6.82
CA VAL A 440 29.98 1.05 -5.79
C VAL A 440 30.09 1.99 -4.59
N PHE A 441 29.56 1.56 -3.45
CA PHE A 441 29.50 2.41 -2.26
C PHE A 441 30.78 2.25 -1.44
N PRO A 442 31.60 3.30 -1.29
CA PRO A 442 32.81 3.21 -0.50
C PRO A 442 32.47 3.08 1.00
N PRO A 443 33.40 2.59 1.84
CA PRO A 443 33.14 2.35 3.27
C PRO A 443 32.73 3.61 4.07
N ASP A 444 33.05 4.80 3.58
CA ASP A 444 32.70 6.09 4.18
C ASP A 444 31.31 6.61 3.74
N ALA A 445 30.66 5.98 2.76
CA ALA A 445 29.32 6.33 2.33
C ALA A 445 28.30 6.04 3.46
N ARG A 446 27.39 6.99 3.70
CA ARG A 446 26.33 6.82 4.70
C ARG A 446 25.18 6.04 4.06
N GLN A 447 25.05 4.79 4.46
CA GLN A 447 24.04 3.87 3.93
C GLN A 447 23.03 3.53 5.03
N TYR A 448 21.75 3.55 4.67
CA TYR A 448 20.65 3.08 5.51
C TYR A 448 19.93 1.98 4.75
N SER A 449 20.12 0.73 5.18
CA SER A 449 19.39 -0.42 4.66
C SER A 449 18.23 -0.79 5.58
N VAL A 450 17.06 -0.99 5.00
CA VAL A 450 15.84 -1.35 5.71
C VAL A 450 15.19 -2.54 5.02
N ARG A 451 15.07 -3.64 5.76
CA ARG A 451 14.27 -4.79 5.34
C ARG A 451 12.79 -4.50 5.57
N GLY A 452 11.98 -4.72 4.55
CA GLY A 452 10.53 -4.58 4.59
C GLY A 452 9.83 -5.73 3.87
N ASP A 453 8.52 -5.76 4.01
CA ASP A 453 7.68 -6.83 3.54
C ASP A 453 6.31 -6.28 3.12
N TRP A 454 5.82 -6.71 1.96
CA TRP A 454 4.42 -6.57 1.60
C TRP A 454 3.73 -7.88 2.01
N VAL A 455 2.91 -7.84 3.05
CA VAL A 455 2.20 -9.02 3.57
C VAL A 455 0.77 -8.64 3.95
N GLY A 456 -0.20 -9.49 3.60
CA GLY A 456 -1.60 -9.33 3.92
C GLY A 456 -2.15 -7.98 3.46
N THR A 457 -2.62 -7.17 4.42
CA THR A 457 -3.21 -5.84 4.13
C THR A 457 -2.19 -4.80 3.64
N SER A 458 -0.89 -5.01 3.88
CA SER A 458 0.17 -4.10 3.44
C SER A 458 0.60 -4.32 1.99
N ALA A 459 0.24 -5.45 1.38
CA ALA A 459 0.34 -5.70 -0.06
C ALA A 459 -0.78 -4.98 -0.81
N ALA A 460 -0.82 -3.65 -0.68
CA ALA A 460 -1.98 -2.86 -1.08
C ALA A 460 -1.97 -2.41 -2.54
N GLY A 461 -0.84 -2.53 -3.23
CA GLY A 461 -0.70 -2.21 -4.64
C GLY A 461 -0.58 -0.71 -4.93
N ALA A 462 -0.62 -0.36 -6.21
CA ALA A 462 -0.58 1.02 -6.68
C ALA A 462 -1.84 1.82 -6.30
N PHE A 463 -1.72 3.15 -6.30
CA PHE A 463 -2.86 4.06 -6.22
C PHE A 463 -3.68 4.00 -7.53
N VAL A 464 -5.00 3.75 -7.46
CA VAL A 464 -5.90 3.82 -8.63
C VAL A 464 -6.71 5.12 -8.59
N LYS A 465 -6.62 5.90 -9.67
CA LYS A 465 -7.45 7.10 -9.83
C LYS A 465 -8.90 6.65 -10.08
N ALA A 466 -9.85 7.15 -9.29
CA ALA A 466 -11.27 6.90 -9.54
C ALA A 466 -11.66 7.39 -10.95
N PRO A 467 -12.43 6.61 -11.75
CA PRO A 467 -12.89 7.05 -13.05
C PRO A 467 -13.76 8.31 -12.90
N SER A 468 -13.46 9.35 -13.69
CA SER A 468 -14.32 10.54 -13.79
C SER A 468 -15.69 10.11 -14.31
N PRO A 469 -16.81 10.59 -13.75
CA PRO A 469 -18.11 10.37 -14.37
C PRO A 469 -18.10 11.00 -15.77
N ALA A 470 -18.60 10.27 -16.76
CA ALA A 470 -18.78 10.78 -18.11
C ALA A 470 -19.73 12.00 -18.07
N PRO A 471 -19.46 13.06 -18.85
CA PRO A 471 -20.40 14.17 -18.96
C PRO A 471 -21.76 13.64 -19.46
N PRO A 472 -22.89 14.18 -18.96
CA PRO A 472 -24.20 13.74 -19.40
C PRO A 472 -24.36 13.96 -20.92
N PRO A 473 -25.08 13.09 -21.63
CA PRO A 473 -25.38 13.31 -23.04
C PRO A 473 -26.20 14.60 -23.15
N THR A 474 -25.60 15.65 -23.71
CA THR A 474 -26.29 16.88 -24.05
C THR A 474 -27.34 16.56 -25.10
N ALA A 475 -28.62 16.70 -24.72
CA ALA A 475 -29.73 16.75 -25.66
C ALA A 475 -29.46 17.87 -26.67
N GLY A 476 -29.64 17.56 -27.96
CA GLY A 476 -29.39 18.50 -29.05
C GLY A 476 -30.30 19.73 -29.01
N GLY A 477 -29.84 20.80 -29.64
CA GLY A 477 -30.65 21.98 -29.93
C GLY A 477 -29.87 23.30 -29.92
N ASP A 478 -29.45 23.69 -31.12
CA ASP A 478 -29.34 25.03 -31.70
C ASP A 478 -28.35 26.10 -31.18
N ASP A 479 -27.61 26.57 -32.18
CA ASP A 479 -26.72 27.73 -32.21
C ASP A 479 -27.38 29.03 -31.74
N HIS A 480 -26.68 29.81 -30.92
CA HIS A 480 -26.52 31.25 -31.18
C HIS A 480 -25.30 31.83 -30.45
N HIS A 481 -24.46 32.50 -31.24
CA HIS A 481 -23.34 33.33 -30.83
C HIS A 481 -23.75 34.42 -29.82
N HIS A 482 -23.01 34.54 -28.72
CA HIS A 482 -22.65 35.86 -28.17
C HIS A 482 -21.31 35.81 -27.43
N ASN A 483 -20.39 36.65 -27.90
CA ASN A 483 -19.13 37.03 -27.26
C ASN A 483 -19.37 37.57 -25.83
N ALA A 484 -18.72 36.97 -24.84
CA ALA A 484 -18.44 37.62 -23.57
C ALA A 484 -17.04 37.19 -23.07
N LEU A 485 -16.12 38.15 -23.07
CA LEU A 485 -14.85 38.07 -22.36
C LEU A 485 -15.10 37.66 -20.89
N HIS A 486 -14.54 36.54 -20.44
CA HIS A 486 -14.35 36.29 -19.02
C HIS A 486 -13.01 35.62 -18.73
N SER A 487 -12.32 36.24 -17.76
CA SER A 487 -11.05 35.95 -17.12
C SER A 487 -10.76 34.47 -16.83
N PRO A 488 -9.47 34.07 -16.68
CA PRO A 488 -9.11 32.72 -16.29
C PRO A 488 -9.73 32.39 -14.92
N GLY A 489 -10.75 31.55 -14.96
CA GLY A 489 -11.49 31.06 -13.80
C GLY A 489 -10.57 30.30 -12.85
N HIS A 490 -10.37 30.93 -11.71
CA HIS A 490 -9.84 30.38 -10.47
C HIS A 490 -10.31 28.93 -10.28
N LEU A 491 -9.41 27.95 -10.44
CA LEU A 491 -9.57 26.60 -9.90
C LEU A 491 -10.00 26.77 -8.45
N SER A 492 -11.26 26.46 -8.16
CA SER A 492 -11.83 26.62 -6.84
C SER A 492 -11.13 25.60 -5.95
N ARG A 493 -10.08 26.05 -5.27
CA ARG A 493 -9.44 25.35 -4.17
C ARG A 493 -10.56 24.97 -3.21
N SER A 494 -11.00 23.71 -3.24
CA SER A 494 -12.02 23.22 -2.32
C SER A 494 -11.45 23.37 -0.91
N LYS A 495 -11.78 24.48 -0.26
CA LYS A 495 -11.35 24.78 1.09
C LYS A 495 -12.11 23.81 1.98
N GLU A 496 -11.49 22.68 2.29
CA GLU A 496 -12.12 21.63 3.07
C GLU A 496 -12.45 22.12 4.47
N MET A 497 -13.74 22.11 4.78
CA MET A 497 -14.27 22.52 6.07
C MET A 497 -13.98 21.42 7.12
N PRO A 498 -13.58 21.78 8.36
CA PRO A 498 -13.41 20.84 9.46
C PRO A 498 -14.66 19.98 9.70
N ILE A 499 -14.47 18.73 10.15
CA ILE A 499 -15.54 17.75 10.43
C ILE A 499 -16.61 18.32 11.39
N GLU A 500 -16.23 19.22 12.29
CA GLU A 500 -17.12 19.94 13.22
C GLU A 500 -18.13 20.87 12.52
N LYS A 501 -17.83 21.34 11.29
CA LYS A 501 -18.68 22.29 10.56
C LYS A 501 -19.63 21.61 9.56
N THR A 502 -19.51 20.30 9.33
CA THR A 502 -20.32 19.59 8.34
C THR A 502 -21.45 18.81 9.00
N ARG A 503 -22.67 19.35 8.86
CA ARG A 503 -23.94 18.65 9.09
C ARG A 503 -24.23 17.74 7.89
N TRP A 504 -24.89 16.61 8.13
CA TRP A 504 -25.37 15.61 7.16
C TRP A 504 -24.92 15.78 5.70
N GLY A 505 -24.05 14.91 5.19
CA GLY A 505 -23.60 14.99 3.78
C GLY A 505 -22.84 13.80 3.23
N TRP A 506 -22.76 13.74 1.89
CA TRP A 506 -22.10 12.69 1.12
C TRP A 506 -20.58 12.88 1.09
N LEU A 507 -19.85 11.77 0.96
CA LEU A 507 -18.42 11.73 0.66
C LEU A 507 -18.23 10.86 -0.58
N HIS A 508 -17.39 11.31 -1.51
CA HIS A 508 -16.97 10.47 -2.63
C HIS A 508 -16.12 9.31 -2.11
N ASP A 509 -16.39 8.11 -2.62
CA ASP A 509 -15.58 6.93 -2.34
C ASP A 509 -14.13 7.19 -2.81
N ALA A 510 -13.17 7.08 -1.89
CA ALA A 510 -11.74 7.15 -2.20
C ALA A 510 -11.19 5.73 -2.42
N ASP A 511 -10.32 5.53 -3.40
CA ASP A 511 -9.69 4.21 -3.61
C ASP A 511 -8.77 3.86 -2.43
N PRO A 512 -9.03 2.79 -1.65
CA PRO A 512 -8.82 2.91 -0.24
C PRO A 512 -7.65 2.12 0.34
N ASN A 513 -6.70 1.57 -0.43
CA ASN A 513 -5.68 0.72 0.19
C ASN A 513 -4.25 1.22 0.06
N TRP A 514 -3.93 2.15 -0.85
CA TRP A 514 -2.55 2.57 -1.13
C TRP A 514 -1.76 2.98 0.14
N HIS A 515 -2.44 3.58 1.12
CA HIS A 515 -1.88 4.05 2.39
C HIS A 515 -1.38 2.92 3.31
N ARG A 516 -1.76 1.67 3.02
CA ARG A 516 -1.33 0.49 3.77
C ARG A 516 0.00 -0.07 3.30
N ASN A 517 0.47 0.33 2.12
CA ASN A 517 1.84 0.01 1.72
C ASN A 517 2.81 0.49 2.81
N PRO A 518 3.91 -0.24 3.06
CA PRO A 518 4.93 0.21 4.00
C PRO A 518 5.38 1.64 3.69
N GLN A 519 5.60 2.46 4.71
CA GLN A 519 6.01 3.85 4.54
C GLN A 519 7.24 4.15 5.40
N PHE A 520 8.15 4.96 4.86
CA PHE A 520 9.38 5.36 5.51
C PHE A 520 9.54 6.87 5.43
N LYS A 521 9.76 7.52 6.57
CA LYS A 521 10.01 8.95 6.64
C LYS A 521 11.51 9.23 6.56
N LEU A 522 11.92 10.07 5.62
CA LEU A 522 13.25 10.61 5.43
C LEU A 522 13.25 12.08 5.87
N SER A 523 14.23 12.48 6.67
CA SER A 523 14.40 13.87 7.10
C SER A 523 15.87 14.22 7.31
N VAL A 524 16.23 15.48 7.08
CA VAL A 524 17.58 15.97 7.40
C VAL A 524 17.62 16.39 8.88
N PRO A 525 18.51 15.83 9.72
CA PRO A 525 18.64 16.23 11.11
C PRO A 525 18.93 17.73 11.25
N LEU A 526 18.24 18.39 12.19
CA LEU A 526 18.38 19.84 12.46
C LEU A 526 19.47 20.17 13.50
N GLU A 527 20.13 19.16 14.08
CA GLU A 527 21.06 19.35 15.20
C GLU A 527 22.46 19.83 14.75
N SER A 528 22.79 21.06 15.17
CA SER A 528 24.11 21.68 15.35
C SER A 528 25.31 21.14 14.57
N MET A 529 25.50 21.61 13.33
CA MET A 529 26.86 21.85 12.84
C MET A 529 27.41 23.15 13.44
N SER A 530 27.59 23.18 14.76
CA SER A 530 28.47 24.18 15.38
C SER A 530 29.91 23.77 15.10
N SER A 531 30.37 24.05 13.88
CA SER A 531 31.81 24.12 13.63
C SER A 531 32.31 25.34 14.40
N GLY A 532 33.33 25.17 15.24
CA GLY A 532 33.87 26.19 16.16
C GLY A 532 34.49 27.43 15.52
N ASN A 533 34.18 27.75 14.27
CA ASN A 533 34.49 29.02 13.64
C ASN A 533 33.15 29.69 13.33
N GLY A 534 32.93 30.90 13.86
CA GLY A 534 31.66 31.63 13.86
C GLY A 534 31.11 32.04 12.48
N GLU A 535 31.01 31.12 11.53
CA GLU A 535 30.14 31.19 10.38
C GLU A 535 28.92 30.31 10.63
N THR A 536 27.77 30.94 10.82
CA THR A 536 26.45 30.30 10.84
C THR A 536 26.20 29.59 9.50
N SER A 537 26.55 28.30 9.40
CA SER A 537 26.31 27.52 8.20
C SER A 537 24.80 27.33 8.00
N VAL A 538 24.27 28.03 7.01
CA VAL A 538 22.91 27.97 6.46
C VAL A 538 22.43 26.51 6.31
N ASP A 539 21.13 26.27 6.56
CA ASP A 539 20.34 25.08 6.21
C ASP A 539 20.70 24.53 4.80
N LYS A 540 21.73 23.69 4.68
CA LYS A 540 22.13 23.11 3.40
C LYS A 540 21.29 21.86 3.11
N SER A 541 20.64 21.85 1.95
CA SER A 541 19.96 20.66 1.43
C SER A 541 20.98 19.56 1.15
N VAL A 542 20.60 18.31 1.46
CA VAL A 542 21.38 17.13 1.11
C VAL A 542 21.04 16.77 -0.32
N THR A 543 21.97 17.01 -1.24
CA THR A 543 21.85 16.66 -2.66
C THR A 543 22.53 15.32 -2.95
N GLY A 544 22.18 14.68 -4.07
CA GLY A 544 22.83 13.44 -4.49
C GLY A 544 22.44 12.22 -3.65
N VAL A 545 21.25 12.22 -3.04
CA VAL A 545 20.70 11.04 -2.35
C VAL A 545 20.28 10.01 -3.40
N LEU A 546 20.69 8.76 -3.17
CA LEU A 546 20.30 7.60 -3.97
C LEU A 546 19.33 6.75 -3.16
N LEU A 547 18.23 6.37 -3.79
CA LEU A 547 17.21 5.46 -3.26
C LEU A 547 17.23 4.19 -4.12
N SER A 548 17.40 3.04 -3.50
CA SER A 548 17.28 1.74 -4.16
C SER A 548 16.22 0.89 -3.48
N LEU A 549 15.38 0.22 -4.26
CA LEU A 549 14.39 -0.75 -3.82
C LEU A 549 14.65 -2.07 -4.55
N THR A 550 15.01 -3.12 -3.81
CA THR A 550 15.29 -4.45 -4.35
C THR A 550 14.25 -5.45 -3.87
N GLN A 551 13.71 -6.28 -4.75
CA GLN A 551 12.90 -7.45 -4.35
C GLN A 551 13.77 -8.69 -4.11
N ARG A 552 13.25 -9.62 -3.31
CA ARG A 552 13.88 -10.92 -3.06
C ARG A 552 14.22 -11.66 -4.36
N ASP A 553 15.35 -12.37 -4.40
CA ASP A 553 15.71 -13.22 -5.55
C ASP A 553 14.78 -14.44 -5.66
N PHE A 554 14.07 -14.57 -6.78
CA PHE A 554 13.16 -15.70 -7.06
C PHE A 554 13.71 -16.69 -8.09
N ARG A 555 14.92 -16.45 -8.64
CA ARG A 555 15.48 -17.26 -9.74
C ARG A 555 15.63 -18.73 -9.39
N LEU A 556 16.08 -19.05 -8.18
CA LEU A 556 16.21 -20.42 -7.67
C LEU A 556 14.88 -21.18 -7.57
N TYR A 557 13.75 -20.45 -7.56
CA TYR A 557 12.41 -21.02 -7.47
C TYR A 557 11.66 -20.98 -8.81
N GLY A 558 12.34 -20.61 -9.90
CA GLY A 558 11.76 -20.49 -11.24
C GLY A 558 10.72 -19.37 -11.38
N GLY A 559 10.70 -18.40 -10.46
CA GLY A 559 9.77 -17.27 -10.46
C GLY A 559 10.30 -16.05 -11.21
N ASP A 560 9.39 -15.30 -11.84
CA ASP A 560 9.70 -14.03 -12.50
C ASP A 560 9.69 -12.86 -11.50
N ASN A 561 10.47 -11.81 -11.79
CA ASN A 561 10.45 -10.57 -11.03
C ASN A 561 9.08 -9.89 -11.12
N TYR A 562 8.60 -9.35 -9.99
CA TYR A 562 7.37 -8.59 -9.93
C TYR A 562 7.60 -7.11 -10.22
N ALA A 563 6.57 -6.43 -10.74
CA ALA A 563 6.57 -4.99 -10.92
C ALA A 563 6.52 -4.26 -9.57
N ILE A 564 7.69 -3.85 -9.08
CA ILE A 564 7.89 -3.02 -7.87
C ILE A 564 8.11 -1.55 -8.24
N ASN A 565 7.68 -0.65 -7.37
CA ASN A 565 7.74 0.79 -7.56
C ASN A 565 7.90 1.49 -6.21
N PHE A 566 8.26 2.77 -6.23
CA PHE A 566 8.10 3.62 -5.06
C PHE A 566 7.76 5.06 -5.45
N VAL A 567 7.21 5.78 -4.48
CA VAL A 567 7.04 7.23 -4.57
C VAL A 567 7.62 7.93 -3.35
N LEU A 568 8.27 9.07 -3.56
CA LEU A 568 8.76 9.97 -2.54
C LEU A 568 7.87 11.21 -2.48
N LEU A 569 7.17 11.40 -1.38
CA LEU A 569 6.23 12.51 -1.15
C LEU A 569 6.84 13.51 -0.17
N ARG A 570 6.86 14.80 -0.52
CA ARG A 570 7.33 15.86 0.38
C ARG A 570 6.16 16.46 1.14
N GLU A 571 6.22 16.41 2.47
CA GLU A 571 5.32 17.13 3.37
C GLU A 571 6.02 18.29 4.08
N LYS A 572 5.26 19.36 4.32
CA LYS A 572 5.73 20.51 5.10
C LYS A 572 5.67 20.16 6.58
N LEU A 573 6.81 20.11 7.24
CA LEU A 573 6.90 19.82 8.67
C LEU A 573 6.45 21.05 9.48
N THR A 574 5.65 20.83 10.52
CA THR A 574 5.38 21.89 11.51
C THR A 574 6.49 21.88 12.57
N LEU A 575 6.87 23.04 13.09
CA LEU A 575 7.94 23.16 14.12
C LEU A 575 7.72 22.21 15.33
N ALA A 576 6.47 21.92 15.68
CA ALA A 576 6.11 20.99 16.77
C ALA A 576 6.38 19.50 16.47
N THR A 577 6.45 19.10 15.19
CA THR A 577 6.69 17.70 14.78
C THR A 577 8.16 17.41 14.47
N ALA A 578 8.99 18.45 14.35
CA ALA A 578 10.42 18.32 14.08
C ALA A 578 11.25 17.87 15.29
N SER A 579 10.79 18.19 16.50
CA SER A 579 11.49 17.91 17.77
C SER A 579 10.87 16.76 18.59
N SER A 580 9.77 16.16 18.13
CA SER A 580 9.09 15.10 18.88
C SER A 580 9.77 13.74 18.69
N ASN A 581 9.95 13.00 19.79
CA ASN A 581 10.34 11.57 19.77
C ASN A 581 9.16 10.63 19.46
N ASP A 582 8.03 11.18 19.03
CA ASP A 582 6.85 10.41 18.64
C ASP A 582 7.07 9.73 17.28
N PRO A 583 6.49 8.55 17.06
CA PRO A 583 6.59 7.87 15.78
C PRO A 583 5.96 8.73 14.67
N PRO A 584 6.52 8.69 13.44
CA PRO A 584 6.02 9.50 12.35
C PRO A 584 4.60 9.10 11.95
N PRO A 585 3.72 10.06 11.60
CA PRO A 585 2.36 9.76 11.18
C PRO A 585 2.32 9.10 9.81
N ALA A 586 1.31 8.27 9.56
CA ALA A 586 1.12 7.68 8.24
C ALA A 586 0.52 8.67 7.25
N ILE A 587 0.92 8.55 5.98
CA ILE A 587 0.31 9.27 4.87
C ILE A 587 -0.86 8.44 4.35
N TRP A 588 -2.05 9.02 4.45
CA TRP A 588 -3.31 8.37 4.09
C TRP A 588 -3.73 8.62 2.64
N GLU A 589 -3.23 9.70 2.03
CA GLU A 589 -3.66 10.17 0.72
C GLU A 589 -2.50 10.35 -0.24
N PHE A 590 -2.64 9.79 -1.44
CA PHE A 590 -1.71 10.04 -2.50
C PHE A 590 -2.04 11.39 -3.14
N LYS A 591 -1.10 12.34 -3.04
CA LYS A 591 -1.22 13.67 -3.66
C LYS A 591 -0.11 13.83 -4.67
N ARG A 592 -0.46 13.80 -5.95
CA ARG A 592 0.50 13.95 -7.06
C ARG A 592 1.34 15.23 -6.94
N SER A 593 0.76 16.31 -6.43
CA SER A 593 1.46 17.60 -6.19
C SER A 593 2.54 17.56 -5.11
N LEU A 594 2.61 16.49 -4.31
CA LEU A 594 3.66 16.30 -3.29
C LEU A 594 4.76 15.36 -3.78
N VAL A 595 4.60 14.71 -4.94
CA VAL A 595 5.60 13.80 -5.50
C VAL A 595 6.83 14.61 -5.89
N VAL A 596 7.98 14.26 -5.29
CA VAL A 596 9.28 14.85 -5.64
C VAL A 596 10.16 13.88 -6.43
N ALA A 597 9.92 12.58 -6.25
CA ALA A 597 10.57 11.53 -7.02
C ALA A 597 9.68 10.29 -7.06
N GLU A 598 9.78 9.54 -8.14
CA GLU A 598 9.20 8.21 -8.27
C GLU A 598 10.08 7.37 -9.18
N ALA A 599 9.92 6.06 -9.09
CA ALA A 599 10.61 5.12 -9.94
C ALA A 599 9.73 3.87 -10.12
N HIS A 600 9.88 3.23 -11.28
CA HIS A 600 9.13 2.04 -11.69
C HIS A 600 10.08 1.01 -12.28
N SER A 601 9.93 -0.26 -11.89
CA SER A 601 10.77 -1.37 -12.38
C SER A 601 10.45 -1.83 -13.81
N TYR A 602 9.41 -1.27 -14.44
CA TYR A 602 9.03 -1.57 -15.82
C TYR A 602 8.66 -0.28 -16.54
N GLU A 603 8.90 -0.24 -17.85
CA GLU A 603 8.50 0.88 -18.68
C GLU A 603 6.97 0.90 -18.80
N ASN A 604 6.36 1.90 -18.16
CA ASN A 604 4.97 2.17 -18.38
C ASN A 604 4.85 2.83 -19.77
N SER A 605 4.43 2.10 -20.80
CA SER A 605 4.04 2.70 -22.09
C SER A 605 2.92 3.76 -21.93
N ALA A 606 2.33 3.87 -20.74
CA ALA A 606 1.41 4.92 -20.32
C ALA A 606 2.04 6.13 -19.61
N SER A 607 3.37 6.24 -19.43
CA SER A 607 4.01 7.53 -19.08
C SER A 607 4.24 8.45 -20.28
N ALA A 608 3.94 7.98 -21.50
CA ALA A 608 3.52 8.83 -22.60
C ALA A 608 2.08 9.31 -22.36
N ILE A 609 1.85 10.00 -21.24
CA ILE A 609 0.69 10.87 -21.10
C ILE A 609 1.01 12.08 -21.96
N ASP A 610 0.32 12.15 -23.08
CA ASP A 610 0.16 13.26 -23.99
C ASP A 610 0.37 14.64 -23.32
N TRP A 611 1.51 15.25 -23.60
CA TRP A 611 1.80 16.66 -23.35
C TRP A 611 1.59 17.46 -24.63
N SER A 612 0.38 17.42 -25.19
CA SER A 612 0.01 18.36 -26.25
C SER A 612 -1.48 18.72 -26.18
N GLY A 613 -1.79 19.76 -25.41
CA GLY A 613 -3.02 20.50 -25.64
C GLY A 613 -2.84 21.40 -26.86
N VAL A 614 -3.79 21.32 -27.80
CA VAL A 614 -4.01 22.19 -29.00
C VAL A 614 -3.12 21.76 -30.19
N VAL A 615 -3.60 21.10 -31.26
CA VAL A 615 -4.67 21.42 -32.22
C VAL A 615 -5.17 20.12 -32.90
N ALA A 616 -6.49 19.93 -33.03
CA ALA A 616 -7.10 18.97 -33.97
C ALA A 616 -7.39 19.65 -35.32
N PRO A 617 -7.53 18.91 -36.44
CA PRO A 617 -8.89 18.48 -36.79
C PRO A 617 -9.06 17.07 -37.43
N ALA A 618 -10.21 16.46 -37.06
CA ALA A 618 -11.19 15.71 -37.88
C ALA A 618 -10.93 14.28 -38.47
N THR A 619 -11.46 13.25 -37.77
CA THR A 619 -12.43 12.16 -38.15
C THR A 619 -12.35 11.34 -39.47
N PRO A 620 -13.01 10.14 -39.59
CA PRO A 620 -13.24 9.03 -38.64
C PRO A 620 -13.07 7.60 -39.25
N GLY A 621 -12.93 6.56 -38.40
CA GLY A 621 -13.03 5.15 -38.80
C GLY A 621 -13.31 4.21 -37.61
N THR A 622 -14.53 3.65 -37.59
CA THR A 622 -15.19 2.63 -36.76
C THR A 622 -14.36 1.80 -35.74
N PRO A 623 -14.82 1.59 -34.47
CA PRO A 623 -14.18 0.67 -33.53
C PRO A 623 -14.73 -0.76 -33.65
N ALA A 624 -13.83 -1.73 -33.75
CA ALA A 624 -14.11 -3.13 -33.45
C ALA A 624 -13.70 -3.43 -31.99
N THR A 625 -14.61 -4.08 -31.26
CA THR A 625 -14.46 -4.55 -29.88
C THR A 625 -13.41 -5.67 -29.78
N PRO A 626 -12.65 -5.73 -28.68
CA PRO A 626 -12.43 -7.02 -28.05
C PRO A 626 -12.70 -7.03 -26.55
N SER A 627 -13.26 -8.16 -26.15
CA SER A 627 -13.70 -8.58 -24.82
C SER A 627 -12.57 -8.70 -23.79
N LEU A 628 -12.89 -8.27 -22.57
CA LEU A 628 -12.16 -8.57 -21.34
C LEU A 628 -12.11 -10.09 -21.08
N SER A 629 -10.90 -10.65 -21.03
CA SER A 629 -10.63 -11.90 -20.32
C SER A 629 -9.49 -11.68 -19.34
N HIS A 630 -9.71 -12.11 -18.09
CA HIS A 630 -8.81 -12.03 -16.96
C HIS A 630 -7.55 -12.88 -17.19
N PRO A 631 -6.33 -12.43 -16.81
CA PRO A 631 -5.23 -13.35 -16.62
C PRO A 631 -5.38 -14.02 -15.24
N ALA A 632 -5.78 -15.29 -15.26
CA ALA A 632 -5.59 -16.19 -14.15
C ALA A 632 -4.12 -16.65 -14.10
N THR A 633 -3.67 -16.96 -12.89
CA THR A 633 -2.43 -17.64 -12.49
C THR A 633 -1.91 -18.63 -13.55
N PRO A 634 -0.60 -18.67 -13.88
CA PRO A 634 -0.10 -19.75 -14.73
C PRO A 634 -0.05 -21.04 -13.90
N MET A 635 -0.87 -22.00 -14.31
CA MET A 635 -0.72 -23.40 -13.92
C MET A 635 0.48 -24.00 -14.65
N THR A 636 1.22 -24.82 -13.92
CA THR A 636 2.23 -25.76 -14.40
C THR A 636 1.69 -26.63 -15.53
N GLY A 637 2.32 -26.58 -16.71
CA GLY A 637 1.94 -27.38 -17.87
C GLY A 637 3.14 -27.67 -18.78
N VAL A 638 3.42 -28.96 -18.94
CA VAL A 638 4.54 -29.58 -19.66
C VAL A 638 4.58 -29.20 -21.14
N ALA A 639 5.80 -29.03 -21.65
CA ALA A 639 6.11 -28.76 -23.05
C ALA A 639 5.58 -29.84 -24.01
N ASN A 640 5.15 -29.42 -25.21
CA ASN A 640 5.19 -30.28 -26.37
C ASN A 640 5.76 -29.52 -27.58
N THR A 641 6.76 -30.13 -28.21
CA THR A 641 7.59 -29.66 -29.31
C THR A 641 6.88 -29.77 -30.67
N GLY A 642 7.09 -28.80 -31.56
CA GLY A 642 6.86 -29.02 -33.00
C GLY A 642 6.88 -27.77 -33.89
N GLY A 643 7.89 -27.69 -34.76
CA GLY A 643 7.72 -27.26 -36.16
C GLY A 643 7.82 -25.77 -36.50
N LEU A 644 8.98 -25.40 -37.07
CA LEU A 644 9.16 -24.17 -37.84
C LEU A 644 8.39 -24.24 -39.17
N THR A 645 7.62 -23.20 -39.49
CA THR A 645 7.45 -22.72 -40.88
C THR A 645 7.39 -21.20 -40.88
N ALA A 646 8.33 -20.59 -41.61
CA ALA A 646 8.40 -19.16 -41.85
C ALA A 646 7.20 -18.67 -42.69
N SER A 647 6.55 -17.61 -42.24
CA SER A 647 5.76 -16.75 -43.10
C SER A 647 5.98 -15.29 -42.70
N SER A 648 6.63 -14.57 -43.61
CA SER A 648 6.81 -13.12 -43.62
C SER A 648 5.48 -12.37 -43.54
N GLY A 649 5.34 -11.52 -42.53
CA GLY A 649 4.22 -10.61 -42.37
C GLY A 649 4.47 -9.70 -41.18
N GLY A 650 5.15 -8.57 -41.42
CA GLY A 650 5.53 -7.61 -40.38
C GLY A 650 4.31 -6.90 -39.79
N SER A 651 3.96 -7.24 -38.56
CA SER A 651 3.42 -6.30 -37.59
C SER A 651 4.34 -6.34 -36.36
N GLY A 652 5.10 -5.26 -36.16
CA GLY A 652 6.03 -5.12 -35.05
C GLY A 652 5.27 -5.02 -33.72
N GLY A 653 5.02 -6.16 -33.09
CA GLY A 653 4.66 -6.19 -31.68
C GLY A 653 5.87 -5.75 -30.85
N GLN A 654 5.81 -4.60 -30.19
CA GLN A 654 6.80 -4.23 -29.19
C GLN A 654 6.86 -5.32 -28.12
N ALA A 655 8.07 -5.82 -27.85
CA ALA A 655 8.30 -6.76 -26.76
C ALA A 655 7.86 -6.11 -25.44
N LYS A 656 7.04 -6.80 -24.64
CA LYS A 656 6.66 -6.33 -23.31
C LYS A 656 7.93 -6.23 -22.45
N THR A 657 8.22 -5.04 -21.93
CA THR A 657 9.30 -4.85 -20.96
C THR A 657 8.94 -5.54 -19.65
N LEU A 658 9.89 -6.33 -19.14
CA LEU A 658 9.68 -7.15 -17.94
C LEU A 658 10.26 -6.41 -16.72
N PRO A 659 9.73 -6.64 -15.50
CA PRO A 659 10.17 -5.90 -14.31
C PRO A 659 11.59 -6.23 -13.84
N GLU A 660 12.40 -5.21 -13.57
CA GLU A 660 13.75 -5.33 -12.99
C GLU A 660 13.71 -5.73 -11.49
N ARG A 661 14.75 -6.43 -11.00
CA ARG A 661 14.87 -6.87 -9.59
C ARG A 661 15.16 -5.71 -8.64
N GLU A 662 16.01 -4.77 -9.06
CA GLU A 662 16.36 -3.55 -8.32
C GLU A 662 15.82 -2.33 -9.07
N LEU A 663 15.34 -1.36 -8.31
CA LEU A 663 14.89 -0.07 -8.82
C LEU A 663 15.69 1.04 -8.17
N VAL A 664 16.41 1.83 -8.98
CA VAL A 664 17.30 2.90 -8.49
C VAL A 664 16.78 4.27 -8.91
N LYS A 665 16.70 5.20 -7.96
CA LYS A 665 16.51 6.64 -8.21
C LYS A 665 17.63 7.44 -7.57
N GLU A 666 18.34 8.18 -8.39
CA GLU A 666 19.46 9.01 -7.96
C GLU A 666 19.15 10.51 -8.00
N ASP A 667 20.12 11.30 -7.54
CA ASP A 667 20.10 12.76 -7.49
C ASP A 667 18.89 13.36 -6.75
N VAL A 668 18.34 12.62 -5.78
CA VAL A 668 17.29 13.13 -4.90
C VAL A 668 17.87 14.20 -3.98
N THR A 669 17.12 15.29 -3.81
CA THR A 669 17.49 16.40 -2.93
C THR A 669 16.53 16.50 -1.75
N LEU A 670 17.07 16.43 -0.53
CA LEU A 670 16.33 16.55 0.72
C LEU A 670 16.66 17.87 1.40
N SER A 671 15.65 18.70 1.62
CA SER A 671 15.82 19.99 2.29
C SER A 671 15.60 19.88 3.80
N PRO A 672 16.36 20.62 4.63
CA PRO A 672 16.09 20.76 6.06
C PRO A 672 14.68 21.29 6.32
N GLY A 673 14.09 20.90 7.44
CA GLY A 673 12.74 21.34 7.84
C GLY A 673 11.59 20.76 7.01
N ALA A 674 11.84 19.81 6.11
CA ALA A 674 10.82 19.04 5.41
C ALA A 674 10.89 17.54 5.81
N ALA A 675 9.74 16.87 5.75
CA ALA A 675 9.68 15.42 5.86
C ALA A 675 9.32 14.83 4.50
N TYR A 676 9.99 13.73 4.15
CA TYR A 676 9.77 13.03 2.90
C TYR A 676 9.30 11.61 3.20
N TYR A 677 8.19 11.18 2.61
CA TYR A 677 7.64 9.84 2.80
C TYR A 677 7.90 9.00 1.56
N LEU A 678 8.73 7.98 1.74
CA LEU A 678 9.00 6.96 0.74
C LEU A 678 8.03 5.80 0.94
N VAL A 679 7.22 5.51 -0.07
CA VAL A 679 6.21 4.46 -0.04
C VAL A 679 6.51 3.45 -1.16
N PRO A 680 7.16 2.31 -0.86
CA PRO A 680 7.33 1.21 -1.80
C PRO A 680 6.03 0.41 -1.98
N TYR A 681 5.70 0.05 -3.22
CA TYR A 681 4.50 -0.70 -3.57
C TYR A 681 4.72 -1.57 -4.81
N THR A 682 4.01 -2.69 -4.88
CA THR A 682 3.88 -3.49 -6.11
C THR A 682 2.81 -2.88 -7.01
N THR A 683 2.91 -3.00 -8.33
CA THR A 683 1.86 -2.50 -9.25
C THR A 683 0.52 -3.16 -8.94
N ASN A 684 0.54 -4.49 -8.77
CA ASN A 684 -0.64 -5.27 -8.43
C ASN A 684 -0.77 -5.43 -6.90
N PRO A 685 -1.99 -5.29 -6.34
CA PRO A 685 -2.22 -5.60 -4.94
C PRO A 685 -2.11 -7.12 -4.67
N LYS A 686 -1.99 -7.50 -3.39
CA LYS A 686 -1.89 -8.88 -2.88
C LYS A 686 -0.65 -9.66 -3.31
N VAL A 687 0.34 -8.98 -3.88
CA VAL A 687 1.64 -9.59 -4.12
C VAL A 687 2.41 -9.55 -2.81
N GLU A 688 2.62 -10.72 -2.21
CA GLU A 688 3.34 -10.85 -0.95
C GLU A 688 4.82 -11.19 -1.21
N MET A 689 5.72 -10.32 -0.75
CA MET A 689 7.16 -10.57 -0.86
C MET A 689 7.94 -9.70 0.13
N GLU A 690 9.19 -10.08 0.35
CA GLU A 690 10.19 -9.25 1.03
C GLU A 690 10.86 -8.29 0.05
N PHE A 691 11.20 -7.11 0.54
CA PHE A 691 12.00 -6.12 -0.17
C PHE A 691 13.07 -5.51 0.73
N PHE A 692 14.07 -4.94 0.07
CA PHE A 692 15.21 -4.27 0.69
C PHE A 692 15.24 -2.84 0.18
N LEU A 693 15.08 -1.89 1.09
CA LEU A 693 15.16 -0.46 0.80
C LEU A 693 16.52 0.05 1.23
N ARG A 694 17.25 0.69 0.33
CA ARG A 694 18.53 1.35 0.62
C ARG A 694 18.45 2.84 0.35
N VAL A 695 18.92 3.63 1.30
CA VAL A 695 19.11 5.08 1.17
C VAL A 695 20.59 5.38 1.33
N VAL A 696 21.23 5.91 0.29
CA VAL A 696 22.64 6.32 0.32
C VAL A 696 22.70 7.83 0.18
N ALA A 697 23.38 8.49 1.10
CA ALA A 697 23.47 9.94 1.12
C ALA A 697 24.89 10.43 1.45
N PRO A 698 25.35 11.54 0.83
CA PRO A 698 26.66 12.12 1.16
C PRO A 698 26.69 12.77 2.55
N GLN A 699 25.52 13.10 3.10
CA GLN A 699 25.34 13.72 4.42
C GLN A 699 24.32 12.93 5.24
N PRO A 700 24.30 13.04 6.59
CA PRO A 700 23.38 12.23 7.40
C PRO A 700 21.92 12.55 7.09
N VAL A 701 21.13 11.51 6.93
CA VAL A 701 19.67 11.56 6.74
C VAL A 701 19.06 10.63 7.77
N ARG A 702 18.01 11.06 8.44
CA ARG A 702 17.24 10.21 9.36
C ARG A 702 16.19 9.47 8.56
N VAL A 703 16.24 8.13 8.60
CA VAL A 703 15.24 7.23 8.00
C VAL A 703 14.46 6.56 9.13
N GLU A 704 13.14 6.65 9.11
CA GLU A 704 12.25 6.12 10.16
C GLU A 704 11.12 5.30 9.54
N ARG A 705 10.88 4.08 10.01
CA ARG A 705 9.70 3.30 9.59
C ARG A 705 8.45 3.92 10.20
N VAL A 706 7.45 4.21 9.37
CA VAL A 706 6.12 4.61 9.82
C VAL A 706 5.41 3.39 10.40
N PRO A 707 4.80 3.48 11.60
CA PRO A 707 4.03 2.38 12.15
C PRO A 707 2.94 1.92 11.18
N PRO A 708 2.70 0.60 11.06
CA PRO A 708 1.65 0.09 10.19
C PRO A 708 0.28 0.59 10.66
N ILE A 709 -0.57 0.89 9.70
CA ILE A 709 -1.94 1.30 9.95
C ILE A 709 -2.72 0.09 10.50
N MET A 710 -3.42 0.29 11.61
CA MET A 710 -4.18 -0.77 12.28
C MET A 710 -5.51 -0.96 11.56
N SER A 711 -5.87 -2.22 11.34
CA SER A 711 -7.11 -2.58 10.64
C SER A 711 -7.90 -3.61 11.43
N VAL A 712 -9.20 -3.37 11.59
CA VAL A 712 -10.13 -4.32 12.18
C VAL A 712 -11.16 -4.71 11.12
N ILE A 713 -11.34 -6.02 10.92
CA ILE A 713 -12.27 -6.59 9.95
C ILE A 713 -13.42 -7.28 10.69
N ARG A 714 -14.64 -7.07 10.21
CA ARG A 714 -15.88 -7.73 10.63
C ARG A 714 -16.64 -8.21 9.40
N THR A 715 -17.31 -9.35 9.52
CA THR A 715 -18.16 -9.90 8.46
C THR A 715 -19.61 -9.85 8.90
N GLY A 716 -20.53 -9.62 7.96
CA GLY A 716 -21.96 -9.63 8.23
C GLY A 716 -22.79 -10.07 7.03
N ARG A 717 -24.11 -10.12 7.21
CA ARG A 717 -25.07 -10.50 6.16
C ARG A 717 -26.30 -9.59 6.16
N TRP A 718 -26.81 -9.30 4.96
CA TRP A 718 -28.13 -8.75 4.71
C TRP A 718 -29.06 -9.89 4.30
N ARG A 719 -30.20 -10.00 4.97
CA ARG A 719 -31.23 -11.04 4.80
C ARG A 719 -32.57 -10.36 4.53
N ALA A 720 -33.28 -10.84 3.51
CA ALA A 720 -34.63 -10.41 3.21
C ALA A 720 -35.63 -11.21 4.04
N ASP A 721 -36.87 -10.76 4.03
CA ASP A 721 -37.98 -11.52 4.60
C ASP A 721 -38.47 -12.54 3.56
N ASP A 722 -38.43 -13.83 3.90
CA ASP A 722 -38.98 -14.90 3.07
C ASP A 722 -40.51 -14.90 3.24
N GLY A 723 -41.17 -13.93 2.60
CA GLY A 723 -42.61 -13.93 2.46
C GLY A 723 -43.07 -15.25 1.86
N ALA A 724 -43.90 -15.98 2.61
CA ALA A 724 -44.42 -17.30 2.31
C ALA A 724 -44.72 -17.53 0.81
N ALA A 725 -43.83 -18.24 0.12
CA ALA A 725 -44.26 -19.12 -0.96
C ALA A 725 -44.83 -20.38 -0.29
N ALA A 726 -46.04 -20.26 0.25
CA ALA A 726 -46.84 -21.40 0.64
C ALA A 726 -47.17 -22.20 -0.62
N ASN A 727 -46.32 -23.19 -0.94
CA ASN A 727 -46.79 -24.36 -1.69
C ASN A 727 -47.80 -25.07 -0.78
N ALA A 728 -49.08 -24.85 -1.05
CA ALA A 728 -50.12 -25.77 -0.65
C ALA A 728 -49.89 -27.07 -1.42
N ASP A 729 -49.05 -27.96 -0.87
CA ASP A 729 -49.03 -29.42 -1.05
C ASP A 729 -47.67 -30.01 -0.64
N ALA A 730 -47.43 -30.16 0.67
CA ALA A 730 -46.42 -31.09 1.18
C ALA A 730 -46.79 -31.53 2.61
N PRO A 731 -46.72 -32.84 2.93
CA PRO A 731 -47.13 -33.34 4.24
C PRO A 731 -46.06 -33.04 5.30
N ALA A 732 -46.54 -32.83 6.53
CA ALA A 732 -45.78 -32.45 7.70
C ALA A 732 -44.63 -33.43 8.03
N GLY A 733 -43.42 -32.89 8.22
CA GLY A 733 -42.31 -33.62 8.82
C GLY A 733 -40.96 -32.90 8.66
N GLY A 734 -40.51 -32.20 9.69
CA GLY A 734 -39.14 -31.66 9.77
C GLY A 734 -39.03 -30.32 10.49
N SER A 735 -38.94 -30.34 11.82
CA SER A 735 -38.60 -29.17 12.63
C SER A 735 -37.11 -28.86 12.53
N SER A 736 -36.71 -27.89 11.69
CA SER A 736 -35.49 -27.12 11.89
C SER A 736 -35.48 -25.86 11.01
N SER A 737 -36.09 -24.78 11.49
CA SER A 737 -35.78 -23.44 11.02
C SER A 737 -35.50 -22.56 12.22
N THR A 738 -34.22 -22.29 12.49
CA THR A 738 -33.83 -21.14 13.30
C THR A 738 -34.32 -19.89 12.55
N GLY A 739 -35.48 -19.37 12.96
CA GLY A 739 -36.15 -18.22 12.34
C GLY A 739 -35.37 -16.94 12.57
N GLU A 740 -34.33 -16.71 11.78
CA GLU A 740 -33.55 -15.47 11.83
C GLU A 740 -34.27 -14.36 11.05
N MET A 741 -34.64 -13.27 11.74
CA MET A 741 -35.39 -12.13 11.17
C MET A 741 -34.66 -11.39 10.05
N ALA A 742 -35.43 -10.81 9.13
CA ALA A 742 -34.96 -9.93 8.05
C ALA A 742 -34.23 -8.69 8.60
N ASN A 743 -33.14 -8.29 7.94
CA ASN A 743 -32.32 -7.14 8.32
C ASN A 743 -31.81 -6.32 7.11
N ALA A 744 -32.35 -6.54 5.92
CA ALA A 744 -32.01 -5.82 4.70
C ALA A 744 -32.81 -4.50 4.57
N GLY A 745 -32.53 -3.53 5.44
CA GLY A 745 -33.27 -2.26 5.51
C GLY A 745 -33.01 -1.29 4.36
N GLY A 746 -31.91 -1.45 3.61
CA GLY A 746 -31.51 -0.55 2.53
C GLY A 746 -30.90 0.78 3.00
N PRO A 747 -30.64 1.75 2.11
CA PRO A 747 -29.93 2.98 2.44
C PRO A 747 -30.77 3.92 3.32
N LEU A 748 -30.14 4.79 4.12
CA LEU A 748 -30.83 5.83 4.91
C LEU A 748 -31.70 6.76 4.03
N LEU A 749 -31.26 7.01 2.80
CA LEU A 749 -31.94 7.83 1.79
C LEU A 749 -32.17 6.98 0.54
N MET A 750 -33.39 7.02 -0.01
CA MET A 750 -33.74 6.26 -1.22
C MET A 750 -32.95 6.75 -2.46
N LEU A 751 -32.47 5.81 -3.29
CA LEU A 751 -31.78 6.05 -4.58
C LEU A 751 -32.79 6.05 -5.75
N PRO A 752 -32.54 6.68 -6.93
CA PRO A 752 -31.33 7.37 -7.35
C PRO A 752 -31.29 8.81 -6.86
N LEU A 753 -30.10 9.31 -6.53
CA LEU A 753 -29.90 10.70 -6.14
C LEU A 753 -29.62 11.51 -7.41
N PRO A 754 -30.50 12.44 -7.82
CA PRO A 754 -30.16 13.42 -8.84
C PRO A 754 -29.00 14.28 -8.33
N HIS A 755 -28.13 14.77 -9.22
CA HIS A 755 -26.84 15.45 -9.00
C HIS A 755 -26.83 16.73 -8.10
N ALA A 756 -27.60 16.83 -7.01
CA ALA A 756 -27.70 18.06 -6.22
C ALA A 756 -27.75 17.82 -4.71
N HIS A 757 -27.09 18.75 -4.01
CA HIS A 757 -27.26 19.02 -2.59
C HIS A 757 -28.75 19.23 -2.25
N VAL A 758 -29.49 18.18 -1.82
CA VAL A 758 -30.57 18.15 -0.81
C VAL A 758 -31.45 16.87 -0.93
N ALA A 759 -31.66 16.23 0.24
CA ALA A 759 -32.67 15.25 0.69
C ALA A 759 -33.43 14.39 -0.33
N GLY A 760 -32.99 13.13 -0.52
CA GLY A 760 -33.92 12.04 -0.87
C GLY A 760 -34.94 11.77 0.25
N GLU A 761 -36.00 11.01 -0.02
CA GLU A 761 -36.92 10.57 1.03
C GLU A 761 -36.20 9.69 2.05
N GLU A 762 -36.39 9.98 3.34
CA GLU A 762 -35.88 9.16 4.45
C GLU A 762 -36.51 7.77 4.37
N ASN A 763 -35.67 6.74 4.41
CA ASN A 763 -36.11 5.35 4.40
C ASN A 763 -36.26 4.86 5.84
N PRO A 764 -37.48 4.64 6.36
CA PRO A 764 -37.68 4.22 7.75
C PRO A 764 -37.17 2.79 8.03
N ALA A 765 -37.02 1.95 6.99
CA ALA A 765 -36.48 0.59 7.13
C ALA A 765 -34.96 0.55 7.36
N TRP A 766 -34.24 1.66 7.14
CA TRP A 766 -32.77 1.71 7.27
C TRP A 766 -32.24 1.24 8.63
N CYS A 767 -33.06 1.42 9.68
CA CYS A 767 -32.70 1.08 11.05
C CYS A 767 -32.57 -0.44 11.29
N GLN A 768 -33.08 -1.26 10.37
CA GLN A 768 -33.00 -2.72 10.42
C GLN A 768 -31.65 -3.27 9.97
N ASN A 769 -30.83 -2.47 9.25
CA ASN A 769 -29.51 -2.91 8.82
C ASN A 769 -28.61 -3.23 10.02
N PRO A 770 -27.62 -4.14 9.86
CA PRO A 770 -26.58 -4.34 10.86
C PRO A 770 -25.93 -3.01 11.27
N GLN A 771 -25.72 -2.80 12.57
CA GLN A 771 -25.09 -1.59 13.09
C GLN A 771 -23.87 -1.98 13.93
N PHE A 772 -22.72 -1.38 13.63
CA PHE A 772 -21.44 -1.67 14.28
C PHE A 772 -20.96 -0.45 15.07
N TRP A 773 -20.59 -0.67 16.33
CA TRP A 773 -20.09 0.36 17.22
C TRP A 773 -18.56 0.37 17.25
N VAL A 774 -17.97 1.53 16.94
CA VAL A 774 -16.53 1.76 16.82
C VAL A 774 -16.05 2.70 17.93
N ARG A 775 -15.00 2.27 18.65
CA ARG A 775 -14.36 3.00 19.75
C ARG A 775 -12.90 2.57 19.90
N PHE A 776 -12.12 3.25 20.72
CA PHE A 776 -10.76 2.80 21.03
C PHE A 776 -10.76 1.48 21.81
N ALA A 777 -9.72 0.67 21.58
CA ALA A 777 -9.53 -0.56 22.33
C ALA A 777 -8.90 -0.28 23.70
N GLU A 778 -9.66 -0.47 24.78
CA GLU A 778 -9.22 -0.27 26.16
C GLU A 778 -9.18 -1.62 26.91
N ARG A 779 -8.31 -2.53 26.47
CA ARG A 779 -8.28 -3.91 27.03
C ARG A 779 -7.51 -4.02 28.35
N SER A 780 -6.63 -3.07 28.67
CA SER A 780 -5.86 -3.06 29.91
C SER A 780 -5.45 -1.65 30.38
N PRO A 781 -5.22 -1.43 31.69
CA PRO A 781 -4.72 -0.14 32.21
C PRO A 781 -3.37 0.30 31.60
N ARG A 782 -2.57 -0.64 31.09
CA ARG A 782 -1.28 -0.35 30.43
C ARG A 782 -1.49 0.15 29.00
N GLU A 783 -2.42 -0.45 28.25
CA GLU A 783 -2.79 0.00 26.91
C GLU A 783 -3.52 1.35 26.96
N LEU A 784 -4.36 1.56 27.96
CA LEU A 784 -5.02 2.84 28.22
C LEU A 784 -4.03 3.98 28.44
N ARG A 785 -2.98 3.75 29.25
CA ARG A 785 -1.88 4.71 29.44
C ARG A 785 -1.11 4.99 28.14
N ARG A 786 -0.84 3.96 27.34
CA ARG A 786 -0.21 4.14 26.01
C ARG A 786 -1.08 4.93 25.06
N LEU A 787 -2.37 4.61 24.98
CA LEU A 787 -3.35 5.31 24.17
C LEU A 787 -3.47 6.77 24.59
N ARG A 788 -3.58 7.07 25.89
CA ARG A 788 -3.62 8.45 26.40
C ARG A 788 -2.36 9.24 26.05
N LYS A 789 -1.18 8.65 26.18
CA LYS A 789 0.10 9.27 25.76
C LYS A 789 0.14 9.54 24.26
N LEU A 790 -0.35 8.61 23.45
CA LEU A 790 -0.43 8.79 22.00
C LEU A 790 -1.47 9.85 21.60
N LEU A 791 -2.57 9.94 22.34
CA LEU A 791 -3.64 10.91 22.11
C LEU A 791 -3.31 12.30 22.65
N SER A 792 -2.36 12.48 23.57
CA SER A 792 -2.05 13.81 24.11
C SER A 792 -1.49 14.78 23.06
N THR A 793 -0.90 14.27 21.97
CA THR A 793 -0.31 15.10 20.91
C THR A 793 -1.23 15.32 19.71
N LYS A 794 -2.32 14.55 19.57
CA LYS A 794 -3.30 14.69 18.47
C LYS A 794 -4.68 15.09 19.00
N ALA A 795 -5.31 16.09 18.38
CA ALA A 795 -6.71 16.46 18.68
C ALA A 795 -7.74 15.61 17.90
N HIS A 796 -7.32 14.99 16.80
CA HIS A 796 -8.17 14.25 15.89
C HIS A 796 -7.47 12.97 15.41
N VAL A 797 -8.25 12.00 14.95
CA VAL A 797 -7.79 10.77 14.33
C VAL A 797 -8.37 10.61 12.94
N ALA A 798 -7.63 9.95 12.06
CA ALA A 798 -8.12 9.51 10.76
C ALA A 798 -8.73 8.11 10.90
N ILE A 799 -9.94 7.93 10.35
CA ILE A 799 -10.60 6.63 10.26
C ILE A 799 -11.01 6.41 8.82
N LYS A 800 -10.72 5.22 8.29
CA LYS A 800 -11.16 4.82 6.97
C LYS A 800 -11.98 3.56 7.06
N VAL A 801 -13.20 3.61 6.54
CA VAL A 801 -14.13 2.50 6.57
C VAL A 801 -14.31 2.01 5.15
N VAL A 802 -14.04 0.72 4.91
CA VAL A 802 -14.21 0.07 3.62
C VAL A 802 -15.22 -1.05 3.81
N LEU A 803 -16.28 -1.03 3.01
CA LEU A 803 -17.26 -2.09 2.94
C LEU A 803 -17.07 -2.82 1.61
N ARG A 804 -16.89 -4.13 1.66
CA ARG A 804 -16.78 -5.00 0.49
C ARG A 804 -17.96 -5.96 0.48
N LYS A 805 -18.65 -6.01 -0.65
CA LYS A 805 -19.71 -7.00 -0.89
C LYS A 805 -19.04 -8.32 -1.30
N THR A 806 -19.27 -9.39 -0.55
CA THR A 806 -18.66 -10.71 -0.77
C THR A 806 -19.62 -11.71 -1.41
N SER A 807 -20.94 -11.47 -1.31
CA SER A 807 -21.94 -12.20 -2.09
C SER A 807 -23.17 -11.33 -2.37
N HIS A 808 -23.97 -11.76 -3.34
CA HIS A 808 -25.20 -11.07 -3.73
C HIS A 808 -26.30 -12.05 -4.13
N ARG A 809 -27.51 -11.83 -3.63
CA ARG A 809 -28.72 -12.47 -4.12
C ARG A 809 -29.86 -11.44 -4.11
N ALA A 810 -30.36 -11.08 -5.28
CA ALA A 810 -31.48 -10.14 -5.39
C ALA A 810 -32.79 -10.92 -5.55
N SER A 811 -33.68 -10.87 -4.56
CA SER A 811 -35.08 -11.28 -4.71
C SER A 811 -35.92 -10.07 -5.12
N LEU A 812 -36.35 -10.03 -6.38
CA LEU A 812 -37.16 -8.92 -6.94
C LEU A 812 -38.60 -9.37 -7.25
N GLY A 813 -39.15 -10.30 -6.47
CA GLY A 813 -40.43 -10.99 -6.74
C GLY A 813 -41.63 -10.06 -6.96
N ASN A 814 -41.77 -9.00 -6.14
CA ASN A 814 -43.03 -8.25 -6.00
C ASN A 814 -43.11 -6.92 -6.79
N LYS A 815 -42.24 -6.69 -7.78
CA LYS A 815 -42.15 -5.40 -8.51
C LYS A 815 -42.62 -5.51 -9.97
N SER A 816 -43.21 -4.44 -10.50
CA SER A 816 -43.56 -4.35 -11.94
C SER A 816 -42.31 -4.44 -12.82
N ARG A 817 -42.43 -4.75 -14.11
CA ARG A 817 -41.27 -4.92 -15.02
C ARG A 817 -40.34 -3.69 -15.03
N GLN A 818 -40.92 -2.49 -15.11
CA GLN A 818 -40.17 -1.23 -15.12
C GLN A 818 -39.53 -0.92 -13.76
N GLN A 819 -40.22 -1.25 -12.67
CA GLN A 819 -39.68 -1.14 -11.30
C GLN A 819 -38.59 -2.18 -11.02
N ARG A 820 -38.67 -3.38 -11.63
CA ARG A 820 -37.67 -4.43 -11.53
C ARG A 820 -36.36 -4.02 -12.20
N GLU A 821 -36.42 -3.44 -13.40
CA GLU A 821 -35.22 -2.95 -14.10
C GLU A 821 -34.53 -1.84 -13.30
N ALA A 822 -35.27 -0.82 -12.84
CA ALA A 822 -34.71 0.25 -12.02
C ALA A 822 -34.23 -0.22 -10.62
N ALA A 823 -34.84 -1.25 -10.04
CA ALA A 823 -34.40 -1.85 -8.77
C ALA A 823 -33.19 -2.77 -8.95
N LYS A 824 -33.03 -3.41 -10.12
CA LYS A 824 -31.90 -4.30 -10.42
C LYS A 824 -30.57 -3.54 -10.44
N ASP A 825 -30.56 -2.34 -11.00
CA ASP A 825 -29.36 -1.50 -11.04
C ASP A 825 -28.98 -0.99 -9.64
N ARG A 826 -29.96 -0.57 -8.84
CA ARG A 826 -29.75 -0.08 -7.47
C ARG A 826 -29.39 -1.18 -6.47
N ALA A 827 -29.95 -2.38 -6.61
CA ALA A 827 -29.66 -3.53 -5.75
C ALA A 827 -28.18 -3.97 -5.81
N ASN A 828 -27.50 -3.67 -6.91
CA ASN A 828 -26.09 -3.97 -7.04
C ASN A 828 -25.20 -3.02 -6.24
N LEU A 829 -25.64 -1.79 -5.97
CA LEU A 829 -24.87 -0.77 -5.26
C LEU A 829 -24.72 -1.11 -3.77
N VAL A 830 -23.59 -0.73 -3.20
CA VAL A 830 -23.27 -0.91 -1.78
C VAL A 830 -22.92 0.44 -1.15
N GLY A 831 -23.21 0.63 0.13
CA GLY A 831 -22.92 1.87 0.83
C GLY A 831 -22.77 1.73 2.34
N ILE A 832 -22.29 2.80 2.96
CA ILE A 832 -22.01 2.89 4.40
C ILE A 832 -22.56 4.21 4.91
N THR A 833 -23.21 4.15 6.06
CA THR A 833 -23.58 5.34 6.83
C THR A 833 -22.80 5.36 8.14
N ALA A 834 -22.09 6.45 8.42
CA ALA A 834 -21.40 6.68 9.68
C ALA A 834 -22.13 7.76 10.48
N VAL A 835 -22.49 7.47 11.73
CA VAL A 835 -23.24 8.37 12.63
C VAL A 835 -22.55 8.45 13.98
N ARG A 836 -22.56 9.61 14.62
CA ARG A 836 -22.08 9.74 16.01
C ARG A 836 -23.09 9.07 16.94
N ALA A 837 -22.64 8.15 17.80
CA ALA A 837 -23.51 7.58 18.82
C ALA A 837 -23.76 8.63 19.93
N ALA A 838 -24.99 8.64 20.44
CA ALA A 838 -25.35 9.51 21.56
C ALA A 838 -24.84 8.88 22.87
N PRO A 839 -24.31 9.68 23.83
CA PRO A 839 -24.02 9.18 25.17
C PRO A 839 -25.32 8.65 25.78
N SER A 840 -25.27 7.47 26.41
CA SER A 840 -26.44 6.80 26.99
C SER A 840 -26.95 7.54 28.24
N VAL A 841 -27.59 8.70 28.04
CA VAL A 841 -28.31 9.38 29.11
C VAL A 841 -29.71 8.79 29.15
N ALA A 842 -29.98 7.92 30.12
CA ALA A 842 -31.35 7.58 30.49
C ALA A 842 -32.05 8.88 30.90
N THR A 843 -32.77 9.50 29.97
CA THR A 843 -33.53 10.71 30.25
C THR A 843 -34.71 10.32 31.14
N PRO A 844 -34.90 10.93 32.32
CA PRO A 844 -36.06 10.64 33.15
C PRO A 844 -37.33 10.96 32.35
N SER A 845 -38.26 10.01 32.30
CA SER A 845 -39.56 10.19 31.67
C SER A 845 -40.32 11.31 32.38
N ILE A 846 -40.61 12.40 31.66
CA ILE A 846 -41.53 13.44 32.16
C ILE A 846 -42.93 12.85 32.09
N VAL A 847 -43.47 12.45 33.25
CA VAL A 847 -44.88 12.06 33.38
C VAL A 847 -45.72 13.34 33.36
N VAL A 848 -46.39 13.62 32.25
CA VAL A 848 -47.39 14.71 32.19
C VAL A 848 -48.76 14.09 32.42
N GLY A 849 -49.12 13.90 33.69
CA GLY A 849 -50.44 13.39 34.04
C GLY A 849 -51.54 14.46 33.88
N GLY A 850 -52.57 14.19 33.06
CA GLY A 850 -53.86 14.90 33.12
C GLY A 850 -54.66 14.89 31.81
N SER A 851 -55.96 14.56 31.86
CA SER A 851 -56.88 14.72 30.73
C SER A 851 -57.06 16.20 30.37
N GLY A 852 -57.12 16.53 29.08
CA GLY A 852 -57.77 17.72 28.51
C GLY A 852 -57.45 19.10 29.12
N SER A 853 -56.89 20.01 28.30
CA SER A 853 -56.56 21.42 28.63
C SER A 853 -55.39 21.67 29.61
N SER A 854 -55.19 20.84 30.64
CA SER A 854 -54.06 20.97 31.58
C SER A 854 -52.72 20.62 30.93
N ALA A 855 -52.66 19.48 30.21
CA ALA A 855 -51.49 19.06 29.44
C ALA A 855 -51.11 20.07 28.33
N ALA A 856 -52.11 20.65 27.65
CA ALA A 856 -51.89 21.67 26.61
C ALA A 856 -51.28 22.98 27.18
N THR A 857 -51.58 23.30 28.43
CA THR A 857 -51.05 24.48 29.14
C THR A 857 -49.61 24.25 29.60
N GLN A 858 -49.30 23.06 30.13
CA GLN A 858 -47.92 22.67 30.48
C GLN A 858 -47.03 22.51 29.24
N LEU A 859 -47.58 22.05 28.11
CA LEU A 859 -46.89 21.96 26.82
C LEU A 859 -46.58 23.33 26.19
N ARG A 860 -47.45 24.34 26.36
CA ARG A 860 -47.16 25.73 25.94
C ARG A 860 -46.05 26.39 26.77
N ALA A 861 -45.89 26.00 28.04
CA ALA A 861 -44.76 26.42 28.86
C ALA A 861 -43.44 25.77 28.38
N HIS A 862 -43.49 24.50 27.94
CA HIS A 862 -42.32 23.74 27.49
C HIS A 862 -41.85 24.09 26.06
N ALA A 863 -42.75 24.53 25.18
CA ALA A 863 -42.41 25.08 23.86
C ALA A 863 -41.60 26.39 23.93
N LYS A 864 -41.53 27.03 25.12
CA LYS A 864 -40.68 28.18 25.46
C LYS A 864 -39.44 27.77 26.29
N GLY A 865 -38.99 26.52 26.20
CA GLY A 865 -37.79 26.04 26.88
C GLY A 865 -36.51 26.82 26.55
N GLN A 866 -35.57 26.83 27.50
CA GLN A 866 -34.35 27.65 27.51
C GLN A 866 -33.54 27.54 26.20
N LYS A 867 -33.09 28.69 25.69
CA LYS A 867 -32.27 28.76 24.47
C LYS A 867 -30.91 28.13 24.73
N THR A 868 -30.53 27.14 23.95
CA THR A 868 -29.17 26.59 23.97
C THR A 868 -28.34 27.12 22.78
N ASN A 869 -27.02 27.18 22.94
CA ASN A 869 -26.11 27.56 21.87
C ASN A 869 -25.94 26.40 20.87
N PHE A 870 -25.09 26.62 19.87
CA PHE A 870 -24.83 25.66 18.79
C PHE A 870 -24.24 24.32 19.27
N LEU A 871 -23.80 24.22 20.53
CA LEU A 871 -23.23 23.04 21.18
C LEU A 871 -24.20 22.37 22.18
N GLY A 872 -25.40 22.93 22.37
CA GLY A 872 -26.40 22.40 23.30
C GLY A 872 -26.26 22.91 24.74
N GLU A 873 -25.38 23.88 25.00
CA GLU A 873 -25.24 24.52 26.31
C GLU A 873 -26.30 25.62 26.47
N ILE A 874 -26.88 25.75 27.66
CA ILE A 874 -27.87 26.79 27.98
C ILE A 874 -27.25 28.18 27.81
N VAL A 875 -27.86 29.03 26.98
CA VAL A 875 -27.48 30.43 26.77
C VAL A 875 -28.22 31.28 27.80
N ASP A 876 -27.52 31.66 28.85
CA ASP A 876 -28.00 32.74 29.71
C ASP A 876 -28.01 34.06 28.91
N SER A 877 -29.17 34.70 28.89
CA SER A 877 -29.36 36.00 28.26
C SER A 877 -28.45 37.05 28.92
N PRO A 878 -27.68 37.86 28.17
CA PRO A 878 -26.84 38.93 28.72
C PRO A 878 -27.61 40.01 29.51
N PHE A 879 -28.94 40.01 29.43
CA PHE A 879 -29.82 40.99 30.09
C PHE A 879 -30.46 40.49 31.40
N ALA A 880 -30.17 39.27 31.85
CA ALA A 880 -30.69 38.72 33.12
C ALA A 880 -29.91 39.18 34.38
N LYS A 881 -29.01 40.16 34.27
CA LYS A 881 -28.27 40.75 35.41
C LYS A 881 -29.00 41.94 36.08
N ALA A 882 -30.20 42.30 35.64
CA ALA A 882 -30.94 43.44 36.18
C ALA A 882 -31.89 43.11 37.35
N THR A 883 -32.01 41.85 37.78
CA THR A 883 -32.98 41.43 38.82
C THR A 883 -32.35 40.67 39.99
N ALA A 884 -31.06 40.90 40.25
CA ALA A 884 -30.34 40.39 41.42
C ALA A 884 -29.54 41.50 42.14
N ILE A 885 -30.11 42.72 42.19
CA ILE A 885 -29.53 43.89 42.88
C ILE A 885 -30.31 44.27 44.16
N SER A 886 -31.36 43.54 44.54
CA SER A 886 -32.21 43.98 45.67
C SER A 886 -32.30 43.04 46.87
N GLU A 887 -31.46 42.01 47.01
CA GLU A 887 -31.43 41.21 48.25
C GLU A 887 -30.00 40.78 48.59
N GLY A 888 -29.49 41.25 49.74
CA GLY A 888 -28.32 40.64 50.37
C GLY A 888 -27.14 41.56 50.70
N LEU A 889 -27.37 42.85 50.94
CA LEU A 889 -26.50 43.61 51.84
C LEU A 889 -26.59 42.94 53.23
N ILE A 890 -25.44 42.50 53.78
CA ILE A 890 -25.03 42.40 55.21
C ILE A 890 -24.04 41.23 55.38
N ARG A 891 -22.73 41.52 55.32
CA ARG A 891 -21.75 41.43 56.43
C ARG A 891 -20.34 41.44 55.85
N GLY A 892 -19.53 42.39 56.33
CA GLY A 892 -18.30 42.80 55.68
C GLY A 892 -17.00 42.36 56.33
N THR A 893 -15.96 42.90 55.68
CA THR A 893 -14.71 43.49 56.19
C THR A 893 -13.46 42.61 56.41
N ARG A 894 -12.48 42.90 55.52
CA ARG A 894 -11.02 43.12 55.73
C ARG A 894 -10.19 41.85 56.03
N SER A 895 -8.95 41.64 55.54
CA SER A 895 -7.85 42.54 55.15
C SER A 895 -6.76 41.79 54.36
N ARG A 896 -6.22 42.45 53.32
CA ARG A 896 -4.81 42.58 52.86
C ARG A 896 -3.72 41.51 53.14
N ASN A 897 -3.02 41.20 52.03
CA ASN A 897 -1.57 41.29 51.79
C ASN A 897 -0.59 40.15 52.16
N ASN A 898 0.04 39.65 51.07
CA ASN A 898 1.48 39.59 50.78
C ASN A 898 2.38 38.43 51.28
N GLN A 899 3.17 37.96 50.30
CA GLN A 899 4.58 37.51 50.37
C GLN A 899 4.96 36.14 50.98
N GLN A 900 5.44 35.28 50.07
CA GLN A 900 6.85 34.84 49.96
C GLN A 900 7.34 33.65 50.83
N ALA A 901 7.67 32.59 50.09
CA ALA A 901 8.78 31.63 50.22
C ALA A 901 9.08 30.97 51.58
N GLU A 902 9.08 29.63 51.59
CA GLU A 902 10.26 28.85 51.98
C GLU A 902 10.16 27.39 51.52
N ARG A 903 11.32 26.85 51.14
CA ARG A 903 11.58 25.45 50.76
C ARG A 903 11.81 24.60 52.01
N THR A 904 11.52 23.31 51.93
CA THR A 904 12.33 22.24 52.54
C THR A 904 12.03 20.93 51.81
N ASP A 905 13.05 20.38 51.14
CA ASP A 905 13.24 18.94 50.89
C ASP A 905 13.39 18.24 52.27
N VAL A 906 13.17 16.93 52.52
CA VAL A 906 13.66 15.71 51.85
C VAL A 906 12.95 14.46 52.45
N ASP A 907 12.87 13.41 51.62
CA ASP A 907 12.95 11.95 51.88
C ASP A 907 11.88 11.13 52.65
N ASP A 908 11.32 10.18 51.87
CA ASP A 908 11.13 8.72 52.09
C ASP A 908 10.59 8.18 53.43
N LEU A 909 9.50 7.38 53.35
CA LEU A 909 9.56 5.91 53.49
C LEU A 909 8.16 5.24 53.35
N ASP A 910 8.26 3.94 53.05
CA ASP A 910 7.32 2.94 52.56
C ASP A 910 6.04 2.59 53.34
N ASP A 911 5.24 1.78 52.63
CA ASP A 911 4.27 0.76 53.05
C ASP A 911 2.89 1.19 53.56
N ASP A 912 1.87 0.87 52.75
CA ASP A 912 0.72 0.13 53.30
C ASP A 912 0.03 -0.78 52.27
N VAL A 913 -0.25 -1.97 52.76
CA VAL A 913 -0.73 -3.17 52.09
C VAL A 913 -2.25 -3.09 51.87
N GLU A 914 -2.71 -3.21 50.62
CA GLU A 914 -4.13 -3.42 50.34
C GLU A 914 -4.38 -4.86 49.85
N ALA A 915 -5.15 -5.60 50.64
CA ALA A 915 -5.50 -7.00 50.44
C ALA A 915 -6.41 -7.21 49.21
N PRO A 916 -6.36 -8.38 48.55
CA PRO A 916 -7.15 -8.64 47.35
C PRO A 916 -8.60 -8.96 47.73
N VAL A 917 -9.53 -8.07 47.38
CA VAL A 917 -10.95 -8.45 47.29
C VAL A 917 -11.12 -9.29 46.03
N GLN A 918 -11.39 -10.58 46.21
CA GLN A 918 -11.87 -11.46 45.14
C GLN A 918 -13.21 -10.91 44.64
N ALA A 919 -13.18 -10.24 43.48
CA ALA A 919 -14.38 -10.02 42.69
C ALA A 919 -14.69 -11.32 41.94
N GLU A 920 -15.76 -11.99 42.36
CA GLU A 920 -16.34 -13.09 41.61
C GLU A 920 -16.66 -12.63 40.18
N ALA A 921 -16.43 -13.53 39.22
CA ALA A 921 -16.73 -13.35 37.82
C ALA A 921 -18.25 -13.26 37.59
N GLY A 922 -18.83 -12.08 37.79
CA GLY A 922 -20.11 -11.69 37.21
C GLY A 922 -19.87 -11.05 35.85
N ASP A 923 -20.50 -11.59 34.81
CA ASP A 923 -20.53 -11.04 33.45
C ASP A 923 -20.76 -9.52 33.48
N VAL A 924 -19.75 -8.75 33.05
CA VAL A 924 -19.93 -7.33 32.74
C VAL A 924 -20.74 -7.26 31.45
N VAL A 925 -22.06 -7.20 31.58
CA VAL A 925 -22.96 -6.84 30.48
C VAL A 925 -22.60 -5.41 30.07
N GLY A 926 -21.83 -5.27 28.98
CA GLY A 926 -21.41 -3.96 28.48
C GLY A 926 -22.62 -3.11 28.08
N ASN A 927 -22.66 -1.86 28.53
CA ASN A 927 -23.67 -0.88 28.11
C ASN A 927 -23.46 -0.51 26.63
N PHE A 928 -24.04 -1.29 25.72
CA PHE A 928 -24.10 -0.95 24.30
C PHE A 928 -24.91 0.34 24.08
N PRO A 929 -24.53 1.21 23.12
CA PRO A 929 -25.36 2.34 22.76
C PRO A 929 -26.68 1.87 22.13
N THR A 930 -27.76 2.64 22.30
CA THR A 930 -29.02 2.35 21.61
C THR A 930 -28.82 2.44 20.08
N PRO A 931 -29.36 1.49 19.29
CA PRO A 931 -29.31 1.55 17.83
C PRO A 931 -29.83 2.88 17.28
N LYS A 932 -29.22 3.39 16.22
CA LYS A 932 -29.66 4.65 15.62
C LYS A 932 -30.87 4.39 14.74
N LEU A 933 -32.02 4.96 15.12
CA LEU A 933 -33.29 4.78 14.40
C LEU A 933 -33.64 5.98 13.52
N VAL A 934 -33.33 7.19 13.98
CA VAL A 934 -33.58 8.45 13.27
C VAL A 934 -32.33 9.32 13.40
N VAL A 935 -31.92 9.94 12.30
CA VAL A 935 -30.80 10.89 12.24
C VAL A 935 -31.37 12.30 12.12
N LYS A 936 -31.13 13.15 13.11
CA LYS A 936 -31.60 14.53 13.06
C LYS A 936 -30.75 15.34 12.07
N PRO A 937 -31.30 16.36 11.39
CA PRO A 937 -30.51 17.23 10.51
C PRO A 937 -29.35 17.97 11.21
N THR A 938 -29.40 18.07 12.54
CA THR A 938 -28.38 18.69 13.37
C THR A 938 -27.32 17.71 13.86
N GLU A 939 -27.53 16.40 13.70
CA GLU A 939 -26.60 15.37 14.13
C GLU A 939 -25.51 15.14 13.08
N TRP A 940 -24.36 14.65 13.55
CA TRP A 940 -23.26 14.31 12.66
C TRP A 940 -23.55 12.97 11.97
N CYS A 941 -23.58 13.00 10.63
CA CYS A 941 -23.84 11.83 9.80
C CYS A 941 -23.12 11.98 8.44
N ARG A 942 -22.48 10.91 7.98
CA ARG A 942 -21.81 10.82 6.69
C ARG A 942 -22.23 9.58 5.92
N LEU A 943 -22.45 9.74 4.63
CA LEU A 943 -22.88 8.67 3.71
C LEU A 943 -21.85 8.52 2.59
N SER A 944 -21.54 7.27 2.21
CA SER A 944 -20.76 6.97 1.01
C SER A 944 -21.52 7.35 -0.26
N SER A 945 -20.84 7.43 -1.40
CA SER A 945 -21.45 7.88 -2.66
C SER A 945 -22.33 6.84 -3.38
N TYR A 946 -22.34 5.58 -2.96
CA TYR A 946 -23.05 4.48 -3.65
C TYR A 946 -22.69 4.38 -5.14
N THR A 947 -21.42 4.61 -5.46
CA THR A 947 -20.92 4.69 -6.84
C THR A 947 -20.41 3.36 -7.40
N SER A 948 -20.22 2.36 -6.54
CA SER A 948 -19.65 1.06 -6.91
C SER A 948 -20.57 -0.08 -6.49
N PRO A 949 -20.69 -1.13 -7.32
CA PRO A 949 -21.44 -2.33 -6.98
C PRO A 949 -20.65 -3.32 -6.11
N ALA A 950 -19.34 -3.10 -5.93
CA ALA A 950 -18.45 -4.04 -5.25
C ALA A 950 -18.02 -3.55 -3.86
N SER A 951 -17.79 -2.26 -3.70
CA SER A 951 -17.29 -1.70 -2.44
C SER A 951 -17.68 -0.24 -2.25
N ALA A 952 -17.83 0.17 -0.99
CA ALA A 952 -17.99 1.57 -0.60
C ALA A 952 -16.88 1.99 0.36
N CYS A 953 -16.51 3.27 0.37
CA CYS A 953 -15.46 3.76 1.27
C CYS A 953 -15.78 5.13 1.87
N LEU A 954 -15.70 5.21 3.20
CA LEU A 954 -15.74 6.47 3.93
C LEU A 954 -14.37 6.80 4.51
N TYR A 955 -13.77 7.91 4.09
CA TYR A 955 -12.54 8.42 4.69
C TYR A 955 -12.84 9.63 5.60
N LEU A 956 -12.79 9.41 6.91
CA LEU A 956 -13.08 10.38 7.96
C LEU A 956 -11.77 10.94 8.51
N ARG A 957 -11.32 12.09 7.97
CA ARG A 957 -9.95 12.60 8.19
C ARG A 957 -9.65 13.19 9.57
N LYS A 958 -10.66 13.74 10.24
CA LYS A 958 -10.52 14.54 11.47
C LYS A 958 -11.57 14.16 12.51
N VAL A 959 -11.70 12.88 12.80
CA VAL A 959 -12.63 12.42 13.84
C VAL A 959 -12.07 12.89 15.19
N PRO A 960 -12.81 13.70 15.97
CA PRO A 960 -12.34 14.11 17.30
C PRO A 960 -12.06 12.88 18.16
N LYS A 961 -10.88 12.82 18.80
CA LYS A 961 -10.49 11.66 19.61
C LYS A 961 -11.48 11.36 20.74
N GLU A 962 -12.09 12.40 21.29
CA GLU A 962 -13.05 12.31 22.40
C GLU A 962 -14.28 11.47 22.01
N TRP A 963 -14.64 11.44 20.73
CA TRP A 963 -15.78 10.66 20.25
C TRP A 963 -15.56 9.16 20.42
N LEU A 964 -14.32 8.68 20.44
CA LEU A 964 -13.99 7.26 20.46
C LEU A 964 -13.60 6.74 21.85
N LEU A 965 -13.56 7.61 22.86
CA LEU A 965 -13.34 7.20 24.26
C LEU A 965 -14.62 6.58 24.82
N ALA A 966 -14.48 5.44 25.50
CA ALA A 966 -15.58 4.81 26.22
C ALA A 966 -15.88 5.62 27.50
N SER A 967 -17.14 5.96 27.75
CA SER A 967 -17.53 6.71 28.94
C SER A 967 -17.78 5.78 30.13
N ASP A 968 -16.76 5.08 30.59
CA ASP A 968 -16.90 4.21 31.78
C ASP A 968 -16.79 5.02 33.10
N SER A 969 -16.50 6.33 32.98
CA SER A 969 -16.45 7.37 33.99
C SER A 969 -17.78 8.03 34.43
N PRO A 970 -18.42 7.79 35.59
CA PRO A 970 -19.51 8.65 36.10
C PRO A 970 -19.10 10.13 36.24
N SER A 971 -17.80 10.43 36.37
CA SER A 971 -17.26 11.79 36.43
C SER A 971 -17.03 12.44 35.05
N ALA A 972 -17.14 11.68 33.95
CA ALA A 972 -17.07 12.20 32.58
C ALA A 972 -18.42 12.73 32.05
N VAL A 973 -19.49 12.60 32.85
CA VAL A 973 -20.87 13.00 32.50
C VAL A 973 -21.00 14.50 32.21
N ASN A 974 -20.04 15.33 32.62
CA ASN A 974 -20.02 16.77 32.33
C ASN A 974 -19.26 17.14 31.05
N SER A 975 -18.62 16.17 30.38
CA SER A 975 -17.95 16.39 29.10
C SER A 975 -18.76 15.74 27.98
N SER A 976 -19.23 16.55 27.03
CA SER A 976 -20.06 16.19 25.87
C SER A 976 -19.40 15.24 24.84
N GLY A 977 -18.37 14.48 25.24
CA GLY A 977 -17.39 13.83 24.35
C GLY A 977 -17.67 12.36 24.00
N GLY A 978 -18.01 11.51 24.97
CA GLY A 978 -18.04 10.04 24.80
C GLY A 978 -19.27 9.48 24.06
N GLY A 979 -19.10 8.35 23.35
CA GLY A 979 -20.21 7.63 22.71
C GLY A 979 -19.86 6.72 21.52
N GLY A 980 -18.70 6.87 20.88
CA GLY A 980 -18.26 6.10 19.71
C GLY A 980 -18.92 6.52 18.38
N LEU A 981 -18.60 5.77 17.32
CA LEU A 981 -19.23 5.88 15.99
C LEU A 981 -20.07 4.65 15.69
N LEU A 982 -21.25 4.84 15.11
CA LEU A 982 -22.06 3.76 14.54
C LEU A 982 -21.84 3.70 13.03
N LEU A 983 -21.46 2.52 12.54
CA LEU A 983 -21.30 2.21 11.13
C LEU A 983 -22.43 1.28 10.70
N VAL A 984 -23.19 1.70 9.68
CA VAL A 984 -24.35 0.97 9.16
C VAL A 984 -24.08 0.62 7.70
N PRO A 985 -23.60 -0.61 7.41
CA PRO A 985 -23.45 -1.11 6.05
C PRO A 985 -24.80 -1.44 5.41
N THR A 986 -24.98 -1.02 4.15
CA THR A 986 -26.27 -1.11 3.43
C THR A 986 -26.06 -1.55 1.97
N LEU A 987 -27.08 -2.16 1.40
CA LEU A 987 -27.25 -2.29 -0.06
C LEU A 987 -28.10 -1.13 -0.58
N GLY A 988 -27.98 -0.83 -1.87
CA GLY A 988 -28.68 0.29 -2.52
C GLY A 988 -30.19 0.12 -2.65
N GLU A 989 -30.72 -1.09 -2.47
CA GLU A 989 -32.16 -1.38 -2.51
C GLU A 989 -32.57 -2.12 -1.22
N PRO A 990 -33.64 -1.66 -0.51
CA PRO A 990 -34.23 -2.41 0.60
C PRO A 990 -34.69 -3.81 0.17
N GLY A 991 -34.52 -4.80 1.05
CA GLY A 991 -34.85 -6.21 0.80
C GLY A 991 -33.84 -6.97 -0.06
N ALA A 992 -32.72 -6.36 -0.46
CA ALA A 992 -31.65 -7.08 -1.17
C ALA A 992 -30.80 -7.91 -0.20
N GLU A 993 -30.38 -9.10 -0.62
CA GLU A 993 -29.59 -10.01 0.21
C GLU A 993 -28.12 -10.09 -0.23
N GLY A 994 -27.27 -10.43 0.74
CA GLY A 994 -25.87 -10.68 0.47
C GLY A 994 -25.05 -10.83 1.74
N SER A 995 -23.75 -10.98 1.56
CA SER A 995 -22.78 -10.94 2.64
C SER A 995 -21.75 -9.86 2.37
N PHE A 996 -21.12 -9.40 3.44
CA PHE A 996 -20.13 -8.34 3.36
C PHE A 996 -18.99 -8.50 4.36
N GLU A 997 -17.92 -7.80 4.05
CA GLU A 997 -16.78 -7.52 4.91
C GLU A 997 -16.72 -6.01 5.19
N LEU A 998 -16.81 -5.63 6.46
CA LEU A 998 -16.62 -4.27 6.96
C LEU A 998 -15.23 -4.16 7.57
N GLN A 999 -14.40 -3.31 6.99
CA GLN A 999 -13.04 -3.06 7.41
C GLN A 999 -12.91 -1.62 7.89
N VAL A 1000 -12.26 -1.40 9.03
CA VAL A 1000 -11.98 -0.07 9.57
C VAL A 1000 -10.49 0.07 9.88
N ASP A 1001 -9.87 1.06 9.25
CA ASP A 1001 -8.47 1.41 9.45
C ASP A 1001 -8.35 2.65 10.34
N CYS A 1002 -7.34 2.65 11.22
CA CYS A 1002 -6.99 3.80 12.05
C CYS A 1002 -5.50 3.78 12.43
N ASP A 1003 -4.96 4.95 12.75
CA ASP A 1003 -3.63 5.11 13.37
C ASP A 1003 -3.58 4.49 14.80
N PHE A 1004 -4.73 4.11 15.36
CA PHE A 1004 -4.89 3.64 16.74
C PHE A 1004 -5.65 2.31 16.82
N PRO A 1005 -5.41 1.50 17.87
CA PRO A 1005 -6.19 0.30 18.12
C PRO A 1005 -7.68 0.63 18.34
N LEU A 1006 -8.55 0.01 17.53
CA LEU A 1006 -10.00 0.13 17.63
C LEU A 1006 -10.65 -1.18 18.10
N LEU A 1007 -11.80 -1.07 18.75
CA LEU A 1007 -12.77 -2.14 18.96
C LEU A 1007 -13.99 -1.87 18.08
N ILE A 1008 -14.53 -2.96 17.50
CA ILE A 1008 -15.71 -2.93 16.65
C ILE A 1008 -16.62 -4.08 17.05
N ASP A 1009 -17.76 -3.72 17.61
CA ASP A 1009 -18.75 -4.66 18.10
C ASP A 1009 -20.05 -4.50 17.30
N GLU A 1010 -20.64 -5.59 16.83
CA GLU A 1010 -22.00 -5.57 16.29
C GLU A 1010 -22.98 -5.41 17.44
N LEU A 1011 -23.99 -4.54 17.28
CA LEU A 1011 -25.02 -4.34 18.29
C LEU A 1011 -25.86 -5.63 18.51
N PRO A 1012 -26.06 -6.10 19.76
CA PRO A 1012 -26.77 -7.35 20.06
C PRO A 1012 -28.23 -7.38 19.58
N LYS A 1013 -28.69 -8.58 19.18
CA LYS A 1013 -30.10 -8.86 18.83
C LYS A 1013 -30.91 -9.55 19.96
N GLY A 1014 -30.30 -9.76 21.12
CA GLY A 1014 -30.84 -10.49 22.28
C GLY A 1014 -30.36 -9.90 23.61
N ALA A 1015 -31.06 -10.19 24.72
CA ALA A 1015 -30.92 -9.58 26.07
C ALA A 1015 -30.70 -8.06 26.02
N GLY A 1016 -31.81 -7.31 25.91
CA GLY A 1016 -31.81 -5.91 25.48
C GLY A 1016 -32.15 -5.76 23.99
N ALA A 1017 -32.75 -6.80 23.39
CA ALA A 1017 -33.18 -6.86 22.00
C ALA A 1017 -34.04 -5.65 21.64
N VAL A 1018 -33.70 -4.99 20.55
CA VAL A 1018 -34.49 -3.90 19.97
C VAL A 1018 -34.94 -4.35 18.58
N GLN A 1019 -36.24 -4.50 18.38
CA GLN A 1019 -36.83 -4.71 17.06
C GLN A 1019 -37.57 -3.44 16.67
N SER A 1020 -37.27 -2.94 15.48
CA SER A 1020 -37.90 -1.74 14.94
C SER A 1020 -38.59 -2.05 13.63
N MET A 1021 -39.87 -1.67 13.53
CA MET A 1021 -40.66 -1.80 12.32
C MET A 1021 -41.08 -0.43 11.81
N PRO A 1022 -40.86 -0.14 10.51
CA PRO A 1022 -41.43 1.03 9.89
C PRO A 1022 -42.95 0.90 9.78
N GLY A 1023 -43.66 2.02 9.86
CA GLY A 1023 -45.09 2.11 9.63
C GLY A 1023 -45.47 3.44 8.98
N GLU A 1024 -46.70 3.53 8.51
CA GLU A 1024 -47.20 4.74 7.84
C GLU A 1024 -48.68 4.97 8.15
N TRP A 1025 -49.02 6.22 8.49
CA TRP A 1025 -50.39 6.70 8.48
C TRP A 1025 -50.74 7.12 7.05
N THR A 1026 -51.49 6.29 6.35
CA THR A 1026 -51.99 6.55 4.99
C THR A 1026 -53.41 7.09 5.04
N ALA A 1027 -53.95 7.54 3.89
CA ALA A 1027 -55.32 8.04 3.80
C ALA A 1027 -56.37 7.05 4.31
N THR A 1028 -56.10 5.74 4.22
CA THR A 1028 -56.96 4.66 4.71
C THR A 1028 -56.59 4.17 6.10
N LYS A 1029 -55.44 4.57 6.66
CA LYS A 1029 -54.93 4.13 7.96
C LYS A 1029 -54.58 5.29 8.90
N SER A 1030 -55.27 6.42 8.79
CA SER A 1030 -55.08 7.61 9.63
C SER A 1030 -56.37 7.96 10.36
N GLY A 1031 -56.82 7.08 11.25
CA GLY A 1031 -58.14 7.15 11.90
C GLY A 1031 -58.24 8.12 13.07
N GLY A 1032 -57.14 8.76 13.47
CA GLY A 1032 -57.09 9.65 14.64
C GLY A 1032 -57.11 8.89 15.97
N CYS A 1033 -57.27 9.60 17.08
CA CYS A 1033 -57.39 9.00 18.41
C CYS A 1033 -58.79 8.42 18.67
N HIS A 1034 -58.98 7.76 19.82
CA HIS A 1034 -60.24 7.09 20.20
C HIS A 1034 -61.49 7.99 20.23
N LEU A 1035 -61.33 9.31 20.15
CA LEU A 1035 -62.42 10.27 20.02
C LEU A 1035 -63.05 10.29 18.61
N HIS A 1036 -62.39 9.67 17.63
CA HIS A 1036 -62.86 9.58 16.25
C HIS A 1036 -63.30 8.15 15.93
N PRO A 1037 -64.43 7.94 15.24
CA PRO A 1037 -64.97 6.59 14.97
C PRO A 1037 -64.02 5.70 14.15
N ASP A 1038 -63.17 6.33 13.32
CA ASP A 1038 -62.25 5.64 12.40
C ASP A 1038 -60.93 5.21 13.07
N TRP A 1039 -60.71 5.47 14.36
CA TRP A 1039 -59.44 5.19 15.05
C TRP A 1039 -58.98 3.72 14.96
N ARG A 1040 -59.91 2.79 14.75
CA ARG A 1040 -59.61 1.35 14.57
C ARG A 1040 -58.97 1.01 13.22
N GLN A 1041 -58.97 1.96 12.29
CA GLN A 1041 -58.32 1.86 10.98
C GLN A 1041 -56.83 2.22 11.05
N ASN A 1042 -56.35 2.75 12.18
CA ASN A 1042 -54.91 3.00 12.38
C ASN A 1042 -54.09 1.69 12.23
N PRO A 1043 -52.79 1.80 11.86
CA PRO A 1043 -51.95 0.63 11.65
C PRO A 1043 -51.80 -0.20 12.92
N LYS A 1044 -51.72 -1.53 12.80
CA LYS A 1044 -51.52 -2.43 13.93
C LYS A 1044 -50.23 -3.22 13.79
N PHE A 1045 -49.60 -3.44 14.94
CA PHE A 1045 -48.40 -4.26 15.08
C PHE A 1045 -48.61 -5.29 16.17
N TYR A 1046 -48.19 -6.52 15.91
CA TYR A 1046 -48.39 -7.66 16.80
C TYR A 1046 -47.07 -7.99 17.49
N LEU A 1047 -47.07 -7.89 18.81
CA LEU A 1047 -45.94 -8.17 19.69
C LEU A 1047 -46.18 -9.50 20.41
N GLN A 1048 -45.33 -10.48 20.13
CA GLN A 1048 -45.34 -11.78 20.78
C GLN A 1048 -44.06 -11.97 21.58
N MET A 1049 -44.19 -12.22 22.89
CA MET A 1049 -43.04 -12.46 23.77
C MET A 1049 -42.59 -13.92 23.63
N GLN A 1050 -41.27 -14.16 23.55
CA GLN A 1050 -40.69 -15.50 23.50
C GLN A 1050 -40.03 -15.79 24.86
N GLY A 1051 -40.78 -16.44 25.75
CA GLY A 1051 -40.32 -16.76 27.10
C GLY A 1051 -41.44 -17.27 28.01
N VAL A 1052 -41.15 -17.46 29.30
CA VAL A 1052 -42.13 -17.90 30.30
C VAL A 1052 -42.28 -16.93 31.48
N ARG A 1053 -41.42 -15.91 31.56
CA ARG A 1053 -41.43 -14.90 32.63
C ARG A 1053 -42.07 -13.59 32.17
N PRO A 1054 -42.65 -12.80 33.09
CA PRO A 1054 -42.94 -11.39 32.83
C PRO A 1054 -41.65 -10.63 32.52
N THR A 1055 -41.69 -9.79 31.50
CA THR A 1055 -40.52 -9.11 30.95
C THR A 1055 -40.74 -7.61 30.87
N LYS A 1056 -39.69 -6.82 31.11
CA LYS A 1056 -39.76 -5.36 31.04
C LYS A 1056 -39.73 -4.95 29.56
N VAL A 1057 -40.73 -4.19 29.14
CA VAL A 1057 -40.88 -3.81 27.74
C VAL A 1057 -40.91 -2.31 27.61
N ARG A 1058 -40.10 -1.77 26.70
CA ARG A 1058 -40.14 -0.37 26.31
C ARG A 1058 -40.57 -0.26 24.85
N ILE A 1059 -41.75 0.30 24.63
CA ILE A 1059 -42.29 0.57 23.29
C ILE A 1059 -42.05 2.04 23.00
N THR A 1060 -41.45 2.35 21.85
CA THR A 1060 -41.10 3.70 21.43
C THR A 1060 -41.65 3.94 20.02
N LEU A 1061 -42.55 4.91 19.88
CA LEU A 1061 -43.04 5.39 18.60
C LEU A 1061 -42.30 6.67 18.23
N THR A 1062 -41.66 6.69 17.05
CA THR A 1062 -40.87 7.82 16.56
C THR A 1062 -41.28 8.22 15.15
N ARG A 1063 -41.26 9.51 14.83
CA ARG A 1063 -41.47 10.04 13.46
C ARG A 1063 -40.39 11.07 13.09
N SER A 1064 -40.26 11.39 11.81
CA SER A 1064 -39.26 12.35 11.33
C SER A 1064 -39.55 13.76 11.85
N GLU A 1065 -38.61 14.37 12.58
CA GLU A 1065 -38.70 15.78 12.98
C GLU A 1065 -38.70 16.69 11.74
N ARG A 1066 -37.94 16.35 10.68
CA ARG A 1066 -37.86 17.19 9.46
C ARG A 1066 -39.23 17.37 8.81
N GLU A 1067 -39.99 16.29 8.68
CA GLU A 1067 -41.31 16.32 8.05
C GLU A 1067 -42.36 16.98 8.96
N TRP A 1068 -42.30 16.68 10.27
CA TRP A 1068 -43.39 17.01 11.19
C TRP A 1068 -43.19 18.31 11.97
N LYS A 1069 -41.97 18.86 12.09
CA LYS A 1069 -41.70 20.06 12.89
C LYS A 1069 -42.56 21.26 12.48
N SER A 1070 -42.64 21.56 11.18
CA SER A 1070 -43.47 22.66 10.67
C SER A 1070 -44.97 22.38 10.85
N ARG A 1071 -45.38 21.11 10.74
CA ARG A 1071 -46.79 20.70 10.93
C ARG A 1071 -47.20 20.82 12.40
N CYS A 1072 -46.35 20.39 13.33
CA CYS A 1072 -46.55 20.52 14.77
C CYS A 1072 -46.53 21.97 15.26
N GLN A 1073 -45.75 22.84 14.61
CA GLN A 1073 -45.78 24.28 14.90
C GLN A 1073 -47.09 24.95 14.43
N ARG A 1074 -47.62 24.51 13.28
CA ARG A 1074 -48.89 25.03 12.74
C ARG A 1074 -50.11 24.49 13.48
N ASP A 1075 -50.06 23.23 13.87
CA ASP A 1075 -51.14 22.54 14.56
C ASP A 1075 -50.58 21.56 15.59
N SER A 1076 -50.29 22.09 16.77
CA SER A 1076 -49.71 21.30 17.86
C SER A 1076 -50.63 20.19 18.37
N VAL A 1077 -51.94 20.41 18.38
CA VAL A 1077 -52.91 19.46 18.97
C VAL A 1077 -53.29 18.39 17.97
N GLY A 1078 -53.66 18.75 16.73
CA GLY A 1078 -54.07 17.77 15.73
C GLY A 1078 -52.94 16.85 15.28
N THR A 1079 -51.69 17.30 15.42
CA THR A 1079 -50.51 16.48 15.09
C THR A 1079 -49.89 15.73 16.27
N MET A 1080 -50.52 15.70 17.46
CA MET A 1080 -50.00 14.88 18.56
C MET A 1080 -49.97 13.40 18.17
N ILE A 1081 -48.99 12.67 18.69
CA ILE A 1081 -48.84 11.23 18.47
C ILE A 1081 -48.94 10.48 19.78
N GLY A 1082 -49.50 9.28 19.70
CA GLY A 1082 -49.60 8.32 20.79
C GLY A 1082 -49.75 6.92 20.22
N PHE A 1083 -49.75 5.93 21.08
CA PHE A 1083 -50.14 4.58 20.69
C PHE A 1083 -50.97 3.91 21.78
N TYR A 1084 -51.77 2.95 21.34
CA TYR A 1084 -52.54 2.07 22.20
C TYR A 1084 -51.87 0.70 22.29
N LEU A 1085 -52.05 0.00 23.41
CA LEU A 1085 -51.59 -1.37 23.62
C LEU A 1085 -52.74 -2.23 24.12
N PHE A 1086 -53.02 -3.32 23.41
CA PHE A 1086 -54.08 -4.27 23.72
C PHE A 1086 -53.55 -5.71 23.76
N ARG A 1087 -54.34 -6.65 24.29
CA ARG A 1087 -54.09 -8.09 24.21
C ARG A 1087 -54.94 -8.68 23.10
N SER A 1088 -54.37 -9.49 22.20
CA SER A 1088 -55.05 -9.92 20.95
C SER A 1088 -56.26 -10.86 21.15
N GLY A 1089 -56.43 -11.44 22.34
CA GLY A 1089 -57.39 -12.53 22.58
C GLY A 1089 -58.89 -12.19 22.70
N SER A 1090 -59.32 -10.93 22.55
CA SER A 1090 -60.73 -10.53 22.80
C SER A 1090 -61.62 -10.38 21.57
N GLY A 1091 -61.11 -10.56 20.34
CA GLY A 1091 -61.89 -10.44 19.09
C GLY A 1091 -62.48 -9.04 18.80
N LYS A 1092 -62.49 -8.12 19.77
CA LYS A 1092 -62.90 -6.71 19.67
C LYS A 1092 -61.83 -5.85 20.36
N LEU A 1093 -61.35 -4.79 19.67
CA LEU A 1093 -60.56 -3.71 20.27
C LEU A 1093 -61.47 -2.90 21.21
N ASN A 1094 -61.58 -3.35 22.45
CA ASN A 1094 -62.37 -2.68 23.49
C ASN A 1094 -61.42 -2.01 24.49
N ARG A 1095 -61.69 -0.73 24.79
CA ARG A 1095 -60.98 0.00 25.85
C ARG A 1095 -61.39 -0.58 27.22
N PRO A 1096 -60.53 -0.55 28.24
CA PRO A 1096 -60.99 -0.74 29.61
C PRO A 1096 -62.01 0.35 29.97
N GLY A 1097 -63.30 -0.01 30.01
CA GLY A 1097 -64.41 0.92 30.31
C GLY A 1097 -65.55 0.97 29.29
N ASP A 1098 -65.41 0.35 28.11
CA ASP A 1098 -66.56 0.17 27.20
C ASP A 1098 -67.51 -0.87 27.79
N SER A 1099 -68.60 -0.43 28.43
CA SER A 1099 -69.65 -1.31 28.91
C SER A 1099 -70.39 -1.91 27.71
N THR A 1100 -70.08 -3.15 27.35
CA THR A 1100 -71.01 -3.95 26.54
C THR A 1100 -72.11 -4.44 27.46
N ALA A 1101 -73.32 -3.91 27.24
CA ALA A 1101 -74.54 -4.47 27.76
C ALA A 1101 -74.80 -5.82 27.07
N ASP A 1102 -74.08 -6.86 27.47
CA ASP A 1102 -74.46 -8.26 27.31
C ASP A 1102 -73.58 -9.07 28.24
N GLY A 1103 -74.22 -9.65 29.25
CA GLY A 1103 -73.57 -10.53 30.21
C GLY A 1103 -73.32 -11.87 29.56
N ASP A 1104 -72.04 -12.19 29.29
CA ASP A 1104 -71.60 -13.56 29.15
C ASP A 1104 -70.15 -13.74 29.64
N SER A 1105 -69.91 -14.91 30.24
CA SER A 1105 -68.81 -15.26 31.15
C SER A 1105 -67.42 -14.69 30.82
N ALA A 1106 -66.89 -13.91 31.76
CA ALA A 1106 -65.52 -13.42 31.80
C ALA A 1106 -64.50 -14.54 32.03
N ALA A 1107 -64.01 -15.13 30.93
CA ALA A 1107 -62.78 -15.92 30.93
C ALA A 1107 -61.54 -14.99 30.90
N THR A 1108 -61.06 -14.59 32.09
CA THR A 1108 -59.67 -14.18 32.39
C THR A 1108 -58.90 -13.37 31.33
N THR A 1109 -59.33 -12.14 31.07
CA THR A 1109 -58.46 -11.09 30.52
C THR A 1109 -57.73 -10.41 31.69
N HIS A 1110 -56.51 -10.85 32.02
CA HIS A 1110 -55.65 -10.05 32.90
C HIS A 1110 -55.38 -8.69 32.22
N PRO A 1111 -55.82 -7.56 32.80
CA PRO A 1111 -55.60 -6.24 32.21
C PRO A 1111 -54.10 -5.90 32.23
N ILE A 1112 -53.65 -5.04 31.30
CA ILE A 1112 -52.29 -4.50 31.33
C ILE A 1112 -52.22 -3.49 32.48
N VAL A 1113 -51.32 -3.74 33.43
CA VAL A 1113 -51.20 -2.93 34.66
C VAL A 1113 -49.82 -2.31 34.73
N VAL A 1114 -49.75 -1.01 34.96
CA VAL A 1114 -48.52 -0.25 35.22
C VAL A 1114 -48.68 0.42 36.58
N ASN A 1115 -47.75 0.18 37.52
CA ASN A 1115 -47.79 0.73 38.88
C ASN A 1115 -49.15 0.51 39.60
N GLY A 1116 -49.76 -0.66 39.41
CA GLY A 1116 -51.04 -1.02 40.04
C GLY A 1116 -52.30 -0.41 39.40
N ARG A 1117 -52.18 0.33 38.28
CA ARG A 1117 -53.31 0.90 37.54
C ARG A 1117 -53.45 0.30 36.14
N LEU A 1118 -54.69 0.15 35.66
CA LEU A 1118 -54.95 -0.26 34.27
C LEU A 1118 -54.33 0.76 33.31
N TRP A 1119 -53.61 0.27 32.31
CA TRP A 1119 -52.94 1.09 31.31
C TRP A 1119 -53.14 0.50 29.91
N SER A 1120 -53.55 1.32 28.94
CA SER A 1120 -53.80 0.88 27.57
C SER A 1120 -53.34 1.88 26.50
N GLU A 1121 -52.87 3.06 26.88
CA GLU A 1121 -52.50 4.13 25.94
C GLU A 1121 -51.42 5.03 26.52
N THR A 1122 -50.57 5.58 25.65
CA THR A 1122 -49.68 6.68 26.02
C THR A 1122 -50.42 8.01 26.02
N ASP A 1123 -49.86 9.01 26.71
CA ASP A 1123 -50.24 10.39 26.47
C ASP A 1123 -49.98 10.77 25.01
N PHE A 1124 -50.96 11.44 24.38
CA PHE A 1124 -50.77 12.00 23.05
C PHE A 1124 -49.97 13.29 23.18
N VAL A 1125 -48.79 13.32 22.57
CA VAL A 1125 -47.83 14.43 22.71
C VAL A 1125 -47.48 15.07 21.37
N PRO A 1126 -47.26 16.39 21.31
CA PRO A 1126 -46.83 17.10 20.09
C PRO A 1126 -45.33 16.92 19.82
N LEU A 1127 -44.75 15.82 20.30
CA LEU A 1127 -43.34 15.49 20.16
C LEU A 1127 -43.12 14.59 18.94
N HIS A 1128 -41.85 14.32 18.65
CA HIS A 1128 -41.45 13.40 17.57
C HIS A 1128 -41.16 11.99 18.08
N THR A 1129 -41.23 11.78 19.39
CA THR A 1129 -41.06 10.50 20.06
C THR A 1129 -42.02 10.41 21.25
N VAL A 1130 -42.65 9.25 21.42
CA VAL A 1130 -43.45 8.90 22.60
C VAL A 1130 -43.09 7.47 23.03
N CYS A 1131 -42.99 7.23 24.33
CA CYS A 1131 -42.57 5.94 24.90
C CYS A 1131 -43.65 5.39 25.82
N SER A 1132 -43.69 4.06 25.98
CA SER A 1132 -44.39 3.43 27.09
C SER A 1132 -43.79 3.86 28.43
N PRO A 1133 -44.55 3.75 29.53
CA PRO A 1133 -44.02 3.91 30.87
C PRO A 1133 -42.80 3.00 31.12
N PRO A 1134 -41.79 3.48 31.86
CA PRO A 1134 -40.59 2.70 32.12
C PRO A 1134 -40.86 1.45 32.97
N GLU A 1135 -41.97 1.38 33.69
CA GLU A 1135 -42.38 0.21 34.49
C GLU A 1135 -43.29 -0.77 33.74
N LEU A 1136 -43.47 -0.62 32.42
CA LEU A 1136 -44.28 -1.55 31.63
C LEU A 1136 -43.68 -2.95 31.64
N VAL A 1137 -44.44 -3.92 32.16
CA VAL A 1137 -44.09 -5.34 32.19
C VAL A 1137 -45.17 -6.13 31.45
N LEU A 1138 -44.77 -6.91 30.45
CA LEU A 1138 -45.68 -7.77 29.68
C LEU A 1138 -45.47 -9.23 30.04
N SER A 1139 -46.56 -10.00 30.09
CA SER A 1139 -46.54 -11.42 30.41
C SER A 1139 -46.44 -12.25 29.14
N SER A 1140 -45.50 -13.20 29.13
CA SER A 1140 -45.36 -14.15 28.03
C SER A 1140 -46.49 -15.19 27.95
N ALA A 1141 -47.33 -15.31 28.99
CA ALA A 1141 -48.47 -16.23 29.03
C ALA A 1141 -49.70 -15.75 28.21
N ALA A 1142 -49.59 -14.62 27.51
CA ALA A 1142 -50.64 -14.14 26.63
C ALA A 1142 -50.74 -15.00 25.35
N LYS A 1143 -51.62 -16.01 25.37
CA LYS A 1143 -51.89 -16.96 24.26
C LYS A 1143 -52.15 -16.34 22.87
N GLY A 1144 -52.40 -15.03 22.76
CA GLY A 1144 -52.55 -14.32 21.48
C GLY A 1144 -51.62 -13.12 21.30
N GLY A 1145 -50.68 -12.88 22.22
CA GLY A 1145 -49.79 -11.72 22.15
C GLY A 1145 -50.47 -10.38 22.41
N TYR A 1146 -49.76 -9.32 22.05
CA TYR A 1146 -50.15 -7.93 22.24
C TYR A 1146 -50.29 -7.20 20.90
N VAL A 1147 -51.18 -6.23 20.82
CA VAL A 1147 -51.40 -5.40 19.63
C VAL A 1147 -51.09 -3.95 19.98
N ILE A 1148 -50.15 -3.35 19.25
CA ILE A 1148 -49.79 -1.94 19.33
C ILE A 1148 -50.48 -1.20 18.19
N VAL A 1149 -51.18 -0.11 18.51
CA VAL A 1149 -51.89 0.72 17.53
C VAL A 1149 -51.35 2.15 17.57
N PRO A 1150 -50.35 2.50 16.75
CA PRO A 1150 -49.87 3.86 16.62
C PRO A 1150 -50.92 4.78 16.00
N ALA A 1151 -51.17 5.95 16.59
CA ALA A 1151 -52.20 6.87 16.14
C ALA A 1151 -51.74 8.33 16.20
N THR A 1152 -52.28 9.13 15.28
CA THR A 1152 -52.30 10.60 15.41
C THR A 1152 -53.52 11.02 16.22
N TYR A 1153 -53.50 12.23 16.78
CA TYR A 1153 -54.64 12.73 17.54
C TYR A 1153 -55.85 13.03 16.65
N GLU A 1154 -55.65 13.79 15.57
CA GLU A 1154 -56.67 13.97 14.55
C GLU A 1154 -56.56 12.95 13.40
N PRO A 1155 -57.69 12.59 12.76
CA PRO A 1155 -57.70 11.76 11.56
C PRO A 1155 -57.14 12.52 10.35
N GLY A 1156 -56.76 11.78 9.31
CA GLY A 1156 -56.26 12.33 8.04
C GLY A 1156 -54.83 12.89 8.10
N ARG A 1157 -54.11 12.71 9.22
CA ARG A 1157 -52.72 13.16 9.40
C ARG A 1157 -51.76 12.10 8.85
N LEU A 1158 -51.27 12.33 7.64
CA LEU A 1158 -50.45 11.37 6.90
C LEU A 1158 -48.96 11.50 7.23
N GLY A 1159 -48.27 10.37 7.30
CA GLY A 1159 -46.80 10.33 7.34
C GLY A 1159 -46.23 9.06 7.94
N LYS A 1160 -44.91 8.92 7.80
CA LYS A 1160 -44.17 7.71 8.19
C LYS A 1160 -43.73 7.76 9.66
N PHE A 1161 -43.63 6.60 10.29
CA PHE A 1161 -43.12 6.42 11.64
C PHE A 1161 -42.30 5.13 11.76
N VAL A 1162 -41.61 5.00 12.89
CA VAL A 1162 -40.90 3.79 13.31
C VAL A 1162 -41.42 3.41 14.69
N LEU A 1163 -41.89 2.17 14.81
CA LEU A 1163 -42.24 1.56 16.08
C LEU A 1163 -41.09 0.67 16.52
N SER A 1164 -40.55 0.94 17.71
CA SER A 1164 -39.44 0.19 18.29
C SER A 1164 -39.89 -0.45 19.59
N VAL A 1165 -39.61 -1.74 19.74
CA VAL A 1165 -39.82 -2.47 20.99
C VAL A 1165 -38.45 -2.88 21.50
N GLN A 1166 -38.16 -2.54 22.75
CA GLN A 1166 -36.97 -2.97 23.47
C GLN A 1166 -37.37 -3.87 24.62
N CYS A 1167 -36.70 -5.00 24.75
CA CYS A 1167 -37.05 -6.07 25.68
C CYS A 1167 -35.78 -6.77 26.21
N ASP A 1168 -35.76 -7.14 27.49
CA ASP A 1168 -34.68 -7.95 28.07
C ASP A 1168 -34.78 -9.45 27.76
N THR A 1169 -35.88 -9.90 27.12
CA THR A 1169 -36.02 -11.26 26.55
C THR A 1169 -36.29 -11.21 25.06
N GLU A 1170 -36.17 -12.36 24.38
CA GLU A 1170 -36.56 -12.49 22.98
C GLU A 1170 -38.06 -12.22 22.78
N PHE A 1171 -38.41 -11.66 21.62
CA PHE A 1171 -39.77 -11.35 21.21
C PHE A 1171 -39.83 -11.24 19.68
N THR A 1172 -41.03 -11.28 19.11
CA THR A 1172 -41.28 -11.01 17.70
C THR A 1172 -42.28 -9.88 17.57
N LEU A 1173 -41.94 -8.88 16.75
CA LEU A 1173 -42.81 -7.80 16.31
C LEU A 1173 -43.12 -8.00 14.82
N SER A 1174 -44.40 -7.98 14.45
CA SER A 1174 -44.91 -8.12 13.08
C SER A 1174 -45.97 -7.06 12.78
N GLY A 1175 -46.24 -6.78 11.50
CA GLY A 1175 -47.27 -5.80 11.07
C GLY A 1175 -48.55 -6.45 10.55
N ASP A 1176 -49.60 -5.66 10.33
CA ASP A 1176 -50.91 -6.08 9.75
C ASP A 1176 -50.85 -6.85 8.40
N SER A 1177 -49.71 -6.90 7.71
CA SER A 1177 -49.52 -7.69 6.48
C SER A 1177 -49.06 -9.13 6.73
N GLU A 1178 -48.75 -9.51 7.97
CA GLU A 1178 -48.13 -10.79 8.35
C GLU A 1178 -48.97 -11.64 9.33
N ALA A 1179 -50.11 -11.14 9.83
CA ALA A 1179 -50.92 -11.80 10.88
C ALA A 1179 -52.11 -12.60 10.34
#